data_AF-A0A412IB50-F1
#
_entry.id   AF-A0A412IB50-F1
#
_cell.length_a   1.000
_cell.length_b   1.000
_cell.length_c   1.000
_cell.angle_alpha   90.00
_cell.angle_beta   90.00
_cell.angle_gamma   90.00
#
_symmetry.space_group_name_H-M   'P 1'
#
loop_
_entity.id
_entity.type
_entity.pdbx_description
1 polymer ?
#
loop_
_entity_poly.entity_id
_entity_poly.type
_entity_poly.pdbx_seq_one_letter_code
_entity_poly.pdbx_strand_id
1 'polypeptide(L)'
;MKNTIIFSLFCFLVCYSVHGQTQKQQSDSLRMRMAFSSIEIPSYKKELALPQTWLMNMYGDYPVDLSSGLVDISIPIYEIETPNLTLPITAKFHASGLRADEQIGTMGLRWIMNVDCMVSRKVKGYPDDCFYGSATAPFDNRVNDPNYLPDLATLYGGTAYNKELYTSYAISPNILPYLPNYSGPASVFKDTEYDLFSYHLPSGKSGKFILHDSAGIKKAYTIPYEPVKVEVKRVNGHGLFNQVVITDENGITYNYGKTVIGDEGNTDSQQINGDPIVVGWHLNAIISADKKDSILIEYQNLWGIKTKYWQSMDYIIRDDHKAQIPIDWPPYPYYISDFFSEEIKSNPEGYAIHYYDELPSPHFNHLSKIIFKGGTVLFNYSKIFDSHFLSSMEISDTNSAKTKKIEFTYQEDNKLVLMNKLSFVDIDNTNSTEKETYQFVYYSPDRYFIDDYEDTQSDWWGYYSYLRFDVIKDTIRLGDPLHYYMGCPQTAIIGKGLYNDKNSNYVSMLCGMIKSIIYPTGGRTNFNYESNFYYKRDVGKEACGGLRIKSIENMAVDGKSEFKTYKYNPQRNGYGSMSDYLQPPRRYSYKGKNFMTEMNVSANYVESGGKISIMSTDYKRHTYSNLLPTQFFDFYTNIVYYDEVIEYQGRDESHVGYTKYCYKVQLPQSIEYTHSPDAFSYINQYNSKQLIYVLPPTADTGAKLWKKIVYNGDDQVIEETICDYEIFNKGTLYDMPIKKFWEFKTGNVDIYHARDVDLIMSDQHLEQVYGYINQEYKLDAIRLSKETTKKYTPQGVVTEVKRIEYDPAHLLPVKEISTGRTPADSISITYKRPYHYTQSPYTGMVNKNILNTVVEKKVYKNNSLLETGTTNYKQWFTDIYAPMNFCYQKQGNNQEVHLTYEYNQHGQLQATTKDNSLKVVYISNAYSQPVAVIDQATYSEVKAALGITLIDRVARSYLVSDNDMVKLNQLRQLLPNALITTYTYKPLVGITSSTEPNEQTTYYEYDGLGRLKEIYIKNGNLKQVINSYEYNFK
;
A
#
# COMPACT_ATOMS: atom_id res chain seq x y z
N MET A 1 -50.74 30.74 -2.19
CA MET A 1 -50.74 32.15 -2.67
C MET A 1 -49.37 32.71 -2.28
N LYS A 2 -48.37 32.75 -3.17
CA LYS A 2 -48.07 33.73 -4.24
C LYS A 2 -47.78 35.17 -3.74
N ASN A 3 -46.56 35.65 -4.07
CA ASN A 3 -46.17 37.04 -4.43
C ASN A 3 -46.06 38.06 -3.27
N THR A 4 -45.09 39.02 -3.12
CA THR A 4 -43.98 39.66 -3.92
C THR A 4 -43.03 40.40 -2.88
N ILE A 5 -41.68 40.48 -2.91
CA ILE A 5 -40.68 41.16 -3.81
C ILE A 5 -40.69 42.73 -3.68
N ILE A 6 -39.59 43.52 -3.62
CA ILE A 6 -38.12 43.29 -3.43
C ILE A 6 -37.35 44.65 -3.14
N PHE A 7 -36.19 44.63 -2.44
CA PHE A 7 -35.08 45.66 -2.39
C PHE A 7 -35.36 47.08 -1.81
N SER A 8 -34.46 47.96 -1.33
CA SER A 8 -32.98 48.18 -1.14
C SER A 8 -32.68 49.66 -1.52
N LEU A 9 -31.48 50.20 -1.18
CA LEU A 9 -30.97 51.59 -1.37
C LEU A 9 -31.23 52.59 -0.21
N PHE A 10 -30.27 53.44 0.23
CA PHE A 10 -28.81 53.50 -0.01
C PHE A 10 -28.11 54.31 1.12
N CYS A 11 -26.77 54.26 1.18
CA CYS A 11 -25.94 54.93 2.19
C CYS A 11 -25.80 56.46 1.99
N PHE A 12 -25.08 57.10 2.96
CA PHE A 12 -24.50 58.45 2.94
C PHE A 12 -25.45 59.63 3.26
N LEU A 13 -25.04 60.76 3.87
CA LEU A 13 -23.70 61.31 4.17
C LEU A 13 -23.76 62.35 5.33
N VAL A 14 -22.59 62.89 5.74
CA VAL A 14 -22.33 64.13 6.52
C VAL A 14 -22.31 64.06 8.07
N CYS A 15 -21.22 63.50 8.60
CA CYS A 15 -20.14 64.21 9.34
C CYS A 15 -20.42 65.46 10.23
N TYR A 16 -19.89 65.41 11.47
CA TYR A 16 -19.40 66.53 12.33
C TYR A 16 -20.46 67.56 12.82
N SER A 17 -20.43 68.13 14.03
CA SER A 17 -19.47 68.18 15.16
C SER A 17 -20.27 68.52 16.45
N VAL A 18 -19.79 68.46 17.71
CA VAL A 18 -18.71 69.23 18.37
C VAL A 18 -18.34 68.60 19.73
N HIS A 19 -17.04 68.63 20.06
CA HIS A 19 -16.34 68.62 21.36
C HIS A 19 -17.15 68.82 22.68
N GLY A 20 -16.73 68.33 23.86
CA GLY A 20 -15.54 67.53 24.22
C GLY A 20 -15.11 67.72 25.70
N GLN A 21 -14.19 66.86 26.19
CA GLN A 21 -13.51 66.91 27.52
C GLN A 21 -14.44 66.65 28.75
N THR A 22 -13.99 66.10 29.89
CA THR A 22 -12.65 66.06 30.54
C THR A 22 -12.24 64.68 31.10
N GLN A 23 -10.94 64.51 31.33
CA GLN A 23 -10.24 63.25 31.67
C GLN A 23 -10.34 62.79 33.13
N LYS A 24 -10.14 61.49 33.36
CA LYS A 24 -9.20 61.02 34.40
C LYS A 24 -8.44 59.78 33.88
N GLN A 25 -7.16 59.66 34.24
CA GLN A 25 -6.24 58.70 33.63
C GLN A 25 -6.65 57.25 33.86
N GLN A 26 -6.77 56.49 32.77
CA GLN A 26 -6.79 55.04 32.78
C GLN A 26 -5.62 54.58 31.90
N SER A 27 -4.47 54.33 32.53
CA SER A 27 -3.32 53.71 31.87
C SER A 27 -3.55 52.21 31.77
N ASP A 28 -4.57 51.82 31.00
CA ASP A 28 -4.70 50.43 30.55
C ASP A 28 -3.56 50.18 29.58
N SER A 29 -2.48 49.62 30.10
CA SER A 29 -1.45 49.00 29.29
C SER A 29 -2.13 47.93 28.45
N LEU A 30 -2.13 48.12 27.13
CA LEU A 30 -2.57 47.11 26.18
C LEU A 30 -1.71 45.86 26.41
N ARG A 31 -2.24 44.92 27.20
CA ARG A 31 -1.83 43.52 27.18
C ARG A 31 -2.26 42.94 25.85
N MET A 32 -1.50 43.27 24.80
CA MET A 32 -1.51 42.53 23.55
C MET A 32 -1.12 41.09 23.86
N ARG A 33 -2.13 40.26 24.15
CA ARG A 33 -2.09 38.84 23.83
C ARG A 33 -2.00 38.75 22.31
N MET A 34 -0.79 38.88 21.78
CA MET A 34 -0.52 38.56 20.39
C MET A 34 -0.80 37.07 20.22
N ALA A 35 -1.92 36.75 19.58
CA ALA A 35 -2.12 35.43 19.04
C ALA A 35 -1.08 35.27 17.92
N PHE A 36 -0.03 34.49 18.18
CA PHE A 36 0.99 34.18 17.19
C PHE A 36 0.37 33.32 16.07
N SER A 37 -0.19 33.94 15.04
CA SER A 37 -0.51 33.25 13.80
C SER A 37 0.80 32.91 13.09
N SER A 38 1.36 31.75 13.39
CA SER A 38 2.46 31.19 12.62
C SER A 38 2.05 31.08 11.15
N ILE A 39 2.98 31.41 10.24
CA ILE A 39 3.04 30.64 9.00
C ILE A 39 3.38 29.22 9.44
N GLU A 40 2.36 28.38 9.50
CA GLU A 40 2.55 26.95 9.62
C GLU A 40 3.16 26.49 8.28
N ILE A 41 4.49 26.46 8.22
CA ILE A 41 5.17 25.39 7.48
C ILE A 41 4.46 24.11 7.94
N PRO A 42 4.00 23.22 7.03
CA PRO A 42 3.22 22.06 7.40
C PRO A 42 3.86 21.38 8.60
N SER A 43 3.22 21.55 9.77
CA SER A 43 3.61 20.77 10.92
C SER A 43 3.39 19.32 10.50
N TYR A 44 4.17 18.41 11.04
CA TYR A 44 3.96 16.99 10.80
C TYR A 44 2.68 16.55 11.56
N LYS A 45 1.52 17.06 11.14
CA LYS A 45 0.22 16.46 11.38
C LYS A 45 0.29 15.10 10.71
N LYS A 46 0.17 14.06 11.52
CA LYS A 46 0.22 12.70 11.03
C LYS A 46 -0.93 12.47 10.06
N GLU A 47 -0.61 12.18 8.80
CA GLU A 47 -1.60 11.76 7.82
C GLU A 47 -2.29 10.46 8.27
N LEU A 48 -3.61 10.51 8.36
CA LEU A 48 -4.44 9.46 8.94
C LEU A 48 -5.03 8.59 7.82
N ALA A 49 -4.27 7.59 7.38
CA ALA A 49 -4.78 6.55 6.51
C ALA A 49 -6.04 5.91 7.13
N LEU A 50 -7.09 5.69 6.31
CA LEU A 50 -8.32 5.05 6.78
C LEU A 50 -8.05 3.63 7.30
N PRO A 51 -8.91 3.04 8.15
CA PRO A 51 -8.69 1.69 8.67
C PRO A 51 -8.40 0.65 7.59
N GLN A 52 -9.17 0.67 6.49
CA GLN A 52 -8.98 -0.21 5.35
C GLN A 52 -7.69 0.09 4.58
N THR A 53 -7.40 1.37 4.31
CA THR A 53 -6.16 1.83 3.66
C THR A 53 -4.92 1.43 4.46
N TRP A 54 -4.98 1.53 5.78
CA TRP A 54 -3.90 1.24 6.71
C TRP A 54 -3.63 -0.26 6.79
N LEU A 55 -4.68 -1.10 6.89
CA LEU A 55 -4.54 -2.55 6.79
C LEU A 55 -3.99 -2.97 5.43
N MET A 56 -4.49 -2.38 4.33
CA MET A 56 -4.03 -2.69 2.98
C MET A 56 -2.54 -2.35 2.79
N ASN A 57 -2.10 -1.16 3.20
CA ASN A 57 -0.69 -0.77 3.19
C ASN A 57 0.16 -1.67 4.09
N MET A 58 -0.34 -2.11 5.26
CA MET A 58 0.37 -3.09 6.09
C MET A 58 0.61 -4.40 5.32
N TYR A 59 -0.36 -4.91 4.57
CA TYR A 59 -0.18 -6.11 3.74
C TYR A 59 0.75 -5.91 2.54
N GLY A 60 0.95 -4.68 2.07
CA GLY A 60 1.95 -4.35 1.03
C GLY A 60 3.37 -4.20 1.60
N ASP A 61 3.51 -3.51 2.73
CA ASP A 61 4.80 -3.10 3.30
C ASP A 61 5.35 -4.07 4.37
N TYR A 62 4.52 -5.01 4.83
CA TYR A 62 4.89 -6.11 5.72
C TYR A 62 4.76 -7.43 4.94
N PRO A 63 5.84 -7.99 4.39
CA PRO A 63 5.76 -9.26 3.70
C PRO A 63 5.37 -10.37 4.68
N VAL A 64 4.32 -11.13 4.35
CA VAL A 64 3.83 -12.26 5.14
C VAL A 64 4.59 -13.53 4.73
N ASP A 65 5.82 -13.67 5.24
CA ASP A 65 6.67 -14.83 4.99
C ASP A 65 7.58 -15.17 6.18
N LEU A 66 8.25 -16.33 6.12
CA LEU A 66 9.08 -16.83 7.21
C LEU A 66 10.27 -15.92 7.56
N SER A 67 10.81 -15.15 6.61
CA SER A 67 11.91 -14.22 6.87
C SER A 67 11.50 -13.04 7.75
N SER A 68 10.21 -12.65 7.74
CA SER A 68 9.63 -11.67 8.67
C SER A 68 9.05 -12.32 9.93
N GLY A 69 9.09 -13.66 10.01
CA GLY A 69 8.52 -14.45 11.10
C GLY A 69 7.04 -14.78 10.96
N LEU A 70 6.42 -14.47 9.81
CA LEU A 70 4.97 -14.60 9.62
C LEU A 70 4.60 -15.82 8.75
N VAL A 71 3.31 -16.16 8.79
CA VAL A 71 2.67 -17.19 7.95
C VAL A 71 1.35 -16.62 7.42
N ASP A 72 0.96 -17.00 6.20
CA ASP A 72 -0.33 -16.57 5.64
C ASP A 72 -1.46 -17.28 6.39
N ILE A 73 -2.37 -16.48 6.97
CA ILE A 73 -3.59 -16.95 7.61
C ILE A 73 -4.75 -16.42 6.78
N SER A 74 -5.28 -17.27 5.90
CA SER A 74 -6.28 -16.91 4.91
C SER A 74 -7.41 -17.93 4.84
N ILE A 75 -8.64 -17.43 4.67
CA ILE A 75 -9.88 -18.21 4.53
C ILE A 75 -10.54 -17.84 3.20
N PRO A 76 -10.61 -18.76 2.20
CA PRO A 76 -11.34 -18.51 0.97
C PRO A 76 -12.85 -18.45 1.25
N ILE A 77 -13.52 -17.44 0.72
CA ILE A 77 -14.96 -17.20 0.92
C ILE A 77 -15.74 -17.56 -0.34
N TYR A 78 -15.34 -16.99 -1.48
CA TYR A 78 -16.00 -17.19 -2.77
C TYR A 78 -15.02 -16.85 -3.90
N GLU A 79 -15.26 -17.34 -5.11
CA GLU A 79 -14.50 -16.96 -6.30
C GLU A 79 -15.48 -16.54 -7.39
N ILE A 80 -15.33 -15.31 -7.88
CA ILE A 80 -16.10 -14.81 -9.02
C ILE A 80 -15.35 -15.23 -10.28
N GLU A 81 -15.95 -16.13 -11.05
CA GLU A 81 -15.48 -16.52 -12.38
C GLU A 81 -16.39 -15.92 -13.46
N THR A 82 -15.79 -15.22 -14.40
CA THR A 82 -16.43 -14.71 -15.63
C THR A 82 -15.63 -15.21 -16.85
N PRO A 83 -16.15 -15.12 -18.10
CA PRO A 83 -15.46 -15.60 -19.30
C PRO A 83 -13.97 -15.26 -19.42
N ASN A 84 -13.56 -14.06 -19.00
CA ASN A 84 -12.21 -13.54 -19.17
C ASN A 84 -11.57 -13.00 -17.86
N LEU A 85 -12.23 -13.07 -16.70
CA LEU A 85 -11.74 -12.55 -15.42
C LEU A 85 -12.04 -13.52 -14.27
N THR A 86 -11.11 -13.60 -13.33
CA THR A 86 -11.29 -14.32 -12.05
C THR A 86 -10.98 -13.37 -10.91
N LEU A 87 -11.83 -13.35 -9.87
CA LEU A 87 -11.65 -12.56 -8.67
C LEU A 87 -11.92 -13.44 -7.42
N PRO A 88 -10.89 -14.01 -6.79
CA PRO A 88 -11.04 -14.69 -5.51
C PRO A 88 -11.37 -13.69 -4.41
N ILE A 89 -12.31 -14.05 -3.54
CA ILE A 89 -12.69 -13.33 -2.32
C ILE A 89 -12.23 -14.15 -1.11
N THR A 90 -11.31 -13.58 -0.35
CA THR A 90 -10.57 -14.25 0.72
C THR A 90 -10.45 -13.30 1.91
N ALA A 91 -10.80 -13.76 3.10
CA ALA A 91 -10.46 -13.09 4.35
C ALA A 91 -9.01 -13.42 4.70
N LYS A 92 -8.19 -12.42 5.01
CA LYS A 92 -6.81 -12.59 5.50
C LYS A 92 -6.66 -11.94 6.86
N PHE A 93 -5.87 -12.58 7.74
CA PHE A 93 -5.54 -12.05 9.07
C PHE A 93 -4.03 -11.77 9.20
N HIS A 94 -3.66 -10.59 9.70
CA HIS A 94 -2.25 -10.18 9.76
C HIS A 94 -1.60 -10.59 11.09
N ALA A 95 -0.56 -11.42 11.06
CA ALA A 95 -0.03 -12.10 12.25
C ALA A 95 1.06 -11.35 13.05
N SER A 96 1.49 -10.14 12.63
CA SER A 96 2.65 -9.43 13.25
C SER A 96 2.52 -8.96 14.71
N GLY A 97 1.38 -9.12 15.39
CA GLY A 97 1.16 -8.61 16.75
C GLY A 97 0.50 -7.23 16.78
N LEU A 98 -0.32 -6.98 17.81
CA LEU A 98 -1.15 -5.78 17.95
C LEU A 98 -0.31 -4.50 18.07
N ARG A 99 -0.57 -3.54 17.19
CA ARG A 99 -0.01 -2.19 17.27
C ARG A 99 -0.80 -1.31 18.25
N ALA A 100 -0.15 -0.31 18.84
CA ALA A 100 -0.82 0.64 19.73
C ALA A 100 -1.91 1.45 19.01
N ASP A 101 -1.80 1.51 17.68
CA ASP A 101 -2.61 2.30 16.76
C ASP A 101 -3.42 1.51 15.74
N GLU A 102 -3.57 0.21 16.00
CA GLU A 102 -4.32 -0.68 15.15
C GLU A 102 -5.70 -0.08 14.84
N GLN A 103 -5.94 0.23 13.57
CA GLN A 103 -7.25 0.63 13.11
C GLN A 103 -8.09 -0.64 12.89
N ILE A 104 -9.31 -0.64 13.43
CA ILE A 104 -10.22 -1.78 13.27
C ILE A 104 -10.90 -1.68 11.90
N GLY A 105 -10.70 -2.68 11.05
CA GLY A 105 -11.29 -2.74 9.71
C GLY A 105 -12.75 -3.18 9.73
N THR A 106 -13.39 -3.18 8.56
CA THR A 106 -14.79 -3.60 8.37
C THR A 106 -15.05 -5.07 8.73
N MET A 107 -14.00 -5.90 8.79
CA MET A 107 -14.04 -7.29 9.23
C MET A 107 -13.56 -7.48 10.68
N GLY A 108 -13.45 -6.40 11.46
CA GLY A 108 -12.90 -6.42 12.82
C GLY A 108 -11.37 -6.26 12.83
N LEU A 109 -10.77 -6.55 13.98
CA LEU A 109 -9.34 -6.36 14.22
C LEU A 109 -8.50 -7.22 13.26
N ARG A 110 -7.65 -6.57 12.46
CA ARG A 110 -6.59 -7.20 11.63
C ARG A 110 -7.06 -8.20 10.56
N TRP A 111 -8.35 -8.29 10.33
CA TRP A 111 -8.94 -8.97 9.18
C TRP A 111 -9.12 -7.99 8.02
N ILE A 112 -8.73 -8.42 6.82
CA ILE A 112 -8.97 -7.69 5.57
C ILE A 112 -9.60 -8.62 4.54
N MET A 113 -10.44 -8.06 3.67
CA MET A 113 -10.89 -8.73 2.45
C MET A 113 -10.03 -8.26 1.26
N ASN A 114 -9.53 -9.20 0.46
CA ASN A 114 -8.60 -8.88 -0.64
C ASN A 114 -9.24 -8.19 -1.86
N VAL A 115 -10.57 -8.05 -1.92
CA VAL A 115 -11.27 -7.41 -3.06
C VAL A 115 -11.52 -5.92 -2.88
N ASP A 116 -11.41 -5.42 -1.65
CA ASP A 116 -11.61 -4.00 -1.33
C ASP A 116 -10.29 -3.22 -1.55
N CYS A 117 -9.81 -3.28 -2.80
CA CYS A 117 -8.54 -2.71 -3.24
C CYS A 117 -8.65 -1.20 -3.49
N MET A 118 -7.55 -0.49 -3.23
CA MET A 118 -7.41 0.93 -3.55
C MET A 118 -6.00 1.28 -4.03
N VAL A 119 -5.88 2.44 -4.67
CA VAL A 119 -4.64 3.20 -4.70
C VAL A 119 -4.68 4.19 -3.54
N SER A 120 -3.61 4.32 -2.77
CA SER A 120 -3.49 5.33 -1.71
C SER A 120 -2.27 6.21 -1.90
N ARG A 121 -2.33 7.44 -1.42
CA ARG A 121 -1.26 8.45 -1.46
C ARG A 121 -0.87 8.83 -0.04
N LYS A 122 0.42 8.95 0.20
CA LYS A 122 0.98 9.73 1.30
C LYS A 122 1.51 11.04 0.73
N VAL A 123 1.05 12.17 1.26
CA VAL A 123 1.47 13.49 0.77
C VAL A 123 2.82 13.87 1.39
N LYS A 124 3.63 14.58 0.62
CA LYS A 124 5.01 14.91 0.95
C LYS A 124 5.28 16.38 0.63
N GLY A 125 4.93 17.25 1.57
CA GLY A 125 4.95 18.69 1.34
C GLY A 125 3.60 19.16 0.80
N TYR A 126 3.43 19.19 -0.52
CA TYR A 126 2.19 19.55 -1.18
C TYR A 126 1.71 18.43 -2.12
N PRO A 127 0.47 18.49 -2.65
CA PRO A 127 0.03 17.50 -3.61
C PRO A 127 0.72 17.73 -4.96
N ASP A 128 1.49 16.73 -5.41
CA ASP A 128 2.21 16.61 -6.69
C ASP A 128 1.44 17.09 -7.95
N ASP A 129 0.11 17.14 -7.88
CA ASP A 129 -0.83 17.39 -8.96
C ASP A 129 -1.70 18.66 -8.80
N CYS A 130 -1.54 19.42 -7.71
CA CYS A 130 -2.39 20.58 -7.40
C CYS A 130 -2.10 21.78 -8.31
N PHE A 131 -2.93 21.99 -9.35
CA PHE A 131 -2.69 23.01 -10.37
C PHE A 131 -3.59 24.25 -10.18
N TYR A 132 -3.13 25.23 -9.38
CA TYR A 132 -3.80 26.52 -9.14
C TYR A 132 -3.67 27.50 -10.31
N GLY A 133 -4.47 27.31 -11.36
CA GLY A 133 -4.88 28.33 -12.36
C GLY A 133 -3.81 29.05 -13.18
N SER A 134 -2.53 28.86 -12.86
CA SER A 134 -1.34 29.45 -13.45
C SER A 134 -0.43 28.30 -13.93
N ALA A 135 0.45 28.58 -14.89
CA ALA A 135 1.05 27.55 -15.75
C ALA A 135 2.11 26.64 -15.09
N THR A 136 2.18 26.56 -13.75
CA THR A 136 3.22 25.83 -13.02
C THR A 136 2.63 24.85 -12.00
N ALA A 137 3.11 23.60 -12.05
CA ALA A 137 2.90 22.63 -10.97
C ALA A 137 3.61 23.10 -9.67
N PRO A 138 3.18 22.62 -8.49
CA PRO A 138 3.84 22.93 -7.22
C PRO A 138 5.21 22.25 -7.16
N PHE A 139 5.32 20.98 -7.56
CA PHE A 139 6.60 20.26 -7.63
C PHE A 139 7.63 20.96 -8.52
N ASP A 140 8.87 21.08 -8.04
CA ASP A 140 9.97 21.71 -8.76
C ASP A 140 10.73 20.70 -9.64
N ASN A 141 10.54 20.86 -10.96
CA ASN A 141 11.18 20.04 -11.98
C ASN A 141 12.72 20.01 -11.88
N ARG A 142 13.35 21.02 -11.25
CA ARG A 142 14.81 21.14 -11.11
C ARG A 142 15.41 20.14 -10.13
N VAL A 143 14.61 19.61 -9.21
CA VAL A 143 15.03 18.58 -8.21
C VAL A 143 15.54 17.29 -8.86
N ASN A 144 15.20 17.04 -10.13
CA ASN A 144 15.77 15.93 -10.90
C ASN A 144 17.27 16.07 -11.21
N ASP A 145 17.89 17.24 -11.01
CA ASP A 145 19.34 17.40 -11.01
C ASP A 145 19.87 17.19 -9.57
N PRO A 146 20.71 16.16 -9.31
CA PRO A 146 21.25 15.91 -7.97
C PRO A 146 22.27 16.97 -7.49
N ASN A 147 22.55 18.00 -8.29
CA ASN A 147 23.32 19.19 -7.92
C ASN A 147 22.43 20.43 -7.72
N TYR A 148 21.11 20.31 -7.89
CA TYR A 148 20.18 21.39 -7.63
C TYR A 148 20.17 21.75 -6.14
N LEU A 149 20.12 23.06 -5.87
CA LEU A 149 20.01 23.66 -4.55
C LEU A 149 18.94 24.77 -4.65
N PRO A 150 17.77 24.65 -4.00
CA PRO A 150 16.73 25.67 -4.07
C PRO A 150 17.08 26.89 -3.21
N ASP A 151 16.82 28.09 -3.73
CA ASP A 151 16.93 29.32 -2.95
C ASP A 151 15.65 29.62 -2.15
N LEU A 152 15.74 30.52 -1.17
CA LEU A 152 14.62 30.88 -0.29
C LEU A 152 13.38 31.34 -1.08
N ALA A 153 13.59 32.06 -2.18
CA ALA A 153 12.54 32.53 -3.07
C ALA A 153 11.80 31.37 -3.76
N THR A 154 12.53 30.32 -4.16
CA THR A 154 11.92 29.08 -4.66
C THR A 154 11.01 28.45 -3.61
N LEU A 155 11.52 28.24 -2.38
CA LEU A 155 10.81 27.48 -1.35
C LEU A 155 9.57 28.19 -0.78
N TYR A 156 9.61 29.52 -0.67
CA TYR A 156 8.56 30.32 0.01
C TYR A 156 7.74 31.21 -0.93
N GLY A 157 7.82 31.01 -2.25
CA GLY A 157 7.01 31.79 -3.18
C GLY A 157 7.47 33.25 -3.31
N GLY A 158 8.78 33.50 -3.22
CA GLY A 158 9.36 34.83 -3.39
C GLY A 158 9.05 35.40 -4.79
N THR A 159 8.68 36.68 -4.87
CA THR A 159 8.41 37.34 -6.15
C THR A 159 9.70 37.56 -6.94
N ALA A 160 9.73 37.17 -8.21
CA ALA A 160 10.89 37.31 -9.11
C ALA A 160 11.28 38.77 -9.47
N TYR A 161 10.71 39.78 -8.80
CA TYR A 161 11.00 41.19 -9.01
C TYR A 161 12.07 41.62 -7.99
N ASN A 162 13.27 41.99 -8.46
CA ASN A 162 14.43 42.46 -7.68
C ASN A 162 14.91 41.57 -6.51
N LYS A 163 15.72 40.54 -6.83
CA LYS A 163 16.44 39.71 -5.84
C LYS A 163 17.25 40.54 -4.81
N GLU A 164 17.74 41.72 -5.20
CA GLU A 164 18.57 42.61 -4.37
C GLU A 164 17.81 43.43 -3.30
N LEU A 165 16.47 43.50 -3.36
CA LEU A 165 15.67 44.36 -2.46
C LEU A 165 14.87 43.61 -1.39
N TYR A 166 14.63 42.31 -1.56
CA TYR A 166 13.72 41.53 -0.70
C TYR A 166 14.40 40.45 0.16
N THR A 167 15.72 40.27 0.06
CA THR A 167 16.51 39.43 0.98
C THR A 167 16.60 40.02 2.41
N SER A 168 16.26 41.30 2.56
CA SER A 168 16.38 42.08 3.81
C SER A 168 15.25 41.85 4.82
N TYR A 169 14.14 41.23 4.43
CA TYR A 169 13.02 40.93 5.32
C TYR A 169 12.59 39.46 5.20
N ALA A 170 13.08 38.62 6.11
CA ALA A 170 12.45 37.33 6.39
C ALA A 170 11.08 37.60 7.05
N ILE A 171 10.04 37.73 6.21
CA ILE A 171 8.75 38.29 6.62
C ILE A 171 8.09 37.41 7.68
N SER A 172 8.13 37.88 8.94
CA SER A 172 7.13 37.49 9.93
C SER A 172 5.76 37.93 9.40
N PRO A 173 4.72 37.08 9.39
CA PRO A 173 3.37 37.46 8.93
C PRO A 173 2.81 38.66 9.72
N ASN A 174 3.37 38.97 10.88
CA ASN A 174 3.08 40.14 11.69
C ASN A 174 3.49 41.48 11.05
N ILE A 175 4.33 41.51 10.00
CA ILE A 175 4.83 42.74 9.35
C ILE A 175 4.06 43.06 8.06
N LEU A 176 3.59 42.03 7.35
CA LEU A 176 2.79 42.13 6.10
C LEU A 176 1.63 43.15 6.16
N PRO A 177 0.83 43.25 7.26
CA PRO A 177 -0.26 44.22 7.37
C PRO A 177 0.19 45.68 7.46
N TYR A 178 1.47 45.94 7.79
CA TYR A 178 2.01 47.29 8.04
C TYR A 178 2.79 47.87 6.85
N LEU A 179 2.74 47.22 5.67
CA LEU A 179 3.38 47.69 4.43
C LEU A 179 2.30 48.10 3.40
N PRO A 180 1.79 49.35 3.42
CA PRO A 180 0.53 49.70 2.75
C PRO A 180 0.56 49.70 1.22
N ASN A 181 1.74 49.53 0.62
CA ASN A 181 1.99 49.68 -0.81
C ASN A 181 2.38 48.38 -1.53
N TYR A 182 2.41 47.23 -0.83
CA TYR A 182 2.83 45.95 -1.42
C TYR A 182 1.65 44.99 -1.64
N SER A 183 1.13 45.05 -2.86
CA SER A 183 0.13 44.11 -3.39
C SER A 183 0.69 43.41 -4.63
N GLY A 184 1.55 42.40 -4.42
CA GLY A 184 1.98 41.46 -5.46
C GLY A 184 1.66 40.04 -5.01
N PRO A 185 1.24 39.13 -5.90
CA PRO A 185 1.01 37.75 -5.53
C PRO A 185 2.36 37.11 -5.15
N ALA A 186 2.44 36.52 -3.96
CA ALA A 186 3.47 35.53 -3.68
C ALA A 186 3.39 34.46 -4.77
N SER A 187 4.53 34.05 -5.31
CA SER A 187 4.56 32.98 -6.31
C SER A 187 4.17 31.64 -5.67
N VAL A 188 3.74 30.67 -6.47
CA VAL A 188 3.29 29.38 -5.94
C VAL A 188 4.45 28.70 -5.21
N PHE A 189 4.23 28.27 -3.96
CA PHE A 189 5.18 27.46 -3.19
C PHE A 189 5.73 26.32 -4.04
N LYS A 190 7.04 26.08 -3.96
CA LYS A 190 7.67 24.97 -4.66
C LYS A 190 7.89 23.79 -3.74
N ASP A 191 7.28 22.70 -4.15
CA ASP A 191 7.38 21.41 -3.51
C ASP A 191 8.58 20.63 -4.06
N THR A 192 9.19 19.81 -3.22
CA THR A 192 10.48 19.19 -3.51
C THR A 192 10.58 17.73 -3.10
N GLU A 193 9.59 17.19 -2.39
CA GLU A 193 9.46 15.75 -2.12
C GLU A 193 8.42 15.16 -3.11
N TYR A 194 8.58 13.90 -3.54
CA TYR A 194 7.54 13.24 -4.34
C TYR A 194 6.47 12.62 -3.45
N ASP A 195 5.20 12.72 -3.85
CA ASP A 195 4.15 11.98 -3.19
C ASP A 195 4.28 10.48 -3.42
N LEU A 196 4.13 9.71 -2.34
CA LEU A 196 4.31 8.26 -2.38
C LEU A 196 2.96 7.56 -2.53
N PHE A 197 2.77 6.93 -3.68
CA PHE A 197 1.57 6.14 -3.96
C PHE A 197 1.81 4.67 -3.68
N SER A 198 0.85 3.99 -3.05
CA SER A 198 0.76 2.52 -2.98
C SER A 198 -0.40 2.04 -3.84
N TYR A 199 -0.26 0.91 -4.52
CA TYR A 199 -1.35 0.26 -5.26
C TYR A 199 -1.46 -1.22 -4.91
N HIS A 200 -2.70 -1.73 -4.95
CA HIS A 200 -3.01 -3.14 -4.73
C HIS A 200 -3.95 -3.61 -5.84
N LEU A 201 -3.53 -4.63 -6.58
CA LEU A 201 -4.33 -5.31 -7.60
C LEU A 201 -4.95 -6.58 -6.99
N PRO A 202 -6.21 -6.92 -7.32
CA PRO A 202 -6.84 -8.16 -6.85
C PRO A 202 -6.13 -9.45 -7.26
N SER A 203 -5.25 -9.39 -8.27
CA SER A 203 -4.32 -10.48 -8.65
C SER A 203 -3.22 -10.75 -7.61
N GLY A 204 -3.19 -10.02 -6.50
CA GLY A 204 -2.18 -10.12 -5.45
C GLY A 204 -0.92 -9.30 -5.70
N LYS A 205 -0.79 -8.66 -6.88
CA LYS A 205 0.29 -7.72 -7.14
C LYS A 205 0.06 -6.41 -6.38
N SER A 206 1.08 -5.95 -5.67
CA SER A 206 1.12 -4.63 -5.05
C SER A 206 2.47 -3.98 -5.31
N GLY A 207 2.57 -2.68 -5.06
CA GLY A 207 3.81 -1.93 -5.18
C GLY A 207 3.59 -0.46 -4.89
N LYS A 208 4.64 0.34 -5.02
CA LYS A 208 4.58 1.79 -4.88
C LYS A 208 4.94 2.49 -6.20
N PHE A 209 4.53 3.74 -6.37
CA PHE A 209 4.98 4.61 -7.47
C PHE A 209 5.06 6.08 -7.05
N ILE A 210 5.77 6.87 -7.85
CA ILE A 210 5.86 8.34 -7.76
C ILE A 210 5.48 8.98 -9.10
N LEU A 211 5.06 10.25 -9.10
CA LEU A 211 4.52 10.97 -10.27
C LEU A 211 5.49 12.05 -10.82
N HIS A 212 6.42 11.63 -11.66
CA HIS A 212 7.40 12.51 -12.30
C HIS A 212 6.83 13.21 -13.55
N ASP A 213 7.08 14.51 -13.71
CA ASP A 213 6.66 15.28 -14.90
C ASP A 213 7.63 15.08 -16.07
N SER A 214 7.12 14.57 -17.17
CA SER A 214 7.87 14.39 -18.42
C SER A 214 7.14 15.08 -19.57
N ALA A 215 7.64 16.28 -19.93
CA ALA A 215 7.10 17.16 -20.97
C ALA A 215 5.65 17.65 -20.73
N GLY A 216 5.32 18.00 -19.48
CA GLY A 216 4.00 18.48 -19.06
C GLY A 216 2.99 17.34 -18.81
N ILE A 217 3.46 16.09 -18.80
CA ILE A 217 2.66 14.89 -18.56
C ILE A 217 3.24 14.17 -17.34
N LYS A 218 2.44 14.10 -16.27
CA LYS A 218 2.77 13.28 -15.08
C LYS A 218 2.78 11.80 -15.48
N LYS A 219 3.95 11.17 -15.40
CA LYS A 219 4.19 9.74 -15.62
C LYS A 219 4.45 9.07 -14.29
N ALA A 220 3.78 7.94 -14.07
CA ALA A 220 4.02 7.11 -12.90
C ALA A 220 5.22 6.18 -13.13
N TYR A 221 6.11 6.11 -12.13
CA TYR A 221 7.26 5.20 -12.11
C TYR A 221 7.16 4.31 -10.88
N THR A 222 7.05 2.99 -11.07
CA THR A 222 6.93 2.05 -9.95
C THR A 222 8.27 1.77 -9.28
N ILE A 223 8.23 1.50 -7.98
CA ILE A 223 9.39 1.22 -7.13
C ILE A 223 9.07 -0.04 -6.32
N PRO A 224 9.69 -1.21 -6.62
CA PRO A 224 10.56 -1.49 -7.78
C PRO A 224 9.80 -1.46 -9.13
N TYR A 225 10.54 -1.55 -10.24
CA TYR A 225 9.91 -1.61 -11.58
C TYR A 225 9.07 -2.88 -11.78
N GLU A 226 7.84 -2.69 -12.23
CA GLU A 226 6.94 -3.73 -12.73
C GLU A 226 6.35 -3.32 -14.10
N PRO A 227 6.08 -4.26 -15.03
CA PRO A 227 5.55 -3.96 -16.37
C PRO A 227 4.05 -3.61 -16.38
N VAL A 228 3.59 -2.87 -15.36
CA VAL A 228 2.24 -2.33 -15.26
C VAL A 228 2.22 -0.92 -15.85
N LYS A 229 1.14 -0.58 -16.58
CA LYS A 229 0.92 0.78 -17.09
C LYS A 229 -0.01 1.52 -16.13
N VAL A 230 0.49 2.58 -15.50
CA VAL A 230 -0.29 3.43 -14.57
C VAL A 230 -0.60 4.78 -15.24
N GLU A 231 -1.87 5.16 -15.31
CA GLU A 231 -2.37 6.38 -15.93
C GLU A 231 -3.24 7.17 -14.95
N VAL A 232 -2.86 8.41 -14.64
CA VAL A 232 -3.63 9.32 -13.78
C VAL A 232 -4.45 10.31 -14.61
N LYS A 233 -5.67 10.65 -14.16
CA LYS A 233 -6.63 11.48 -14.91
C LYS A 233 -7.35 12.50 -14.02
N ARG A 234 -7.49 13.72 -14.55
CA ARG A 234 -8.22 14.87 -13.96
C ARG A 234 -9.61 15.01 -14.56
N VAL A 235 -10.53 15.64 -13.81
CA VAL A 235 -11.80 16.13 -14.36
C VAL A 235 -11.54 17.44 -15.12
N ASN A 236 -12.02 17.55 -16.36
CA ASN A 236 -11.99 18.79 -17.17
C ASN A 236 -10.60 19.45 -17.35
N GLY A 237 -9.49 18.72 -17.12
CA GLY A 237 -8.11 19.20 -17.32
C GLY A 237 -7.50 20.02 -16.16
N HIS A 238 -8.27 20.41 -15.16
CA HIS A 238 -7.84 21.26 -14.03
C HIS A 238 -8.04 20.56 -12.68
N GLY A 239 -7.33 21.02 -11.64
CA GLY A 239 -7.45 20.46 -10.28
C GLY A 239 -6.74 19.11 -10.08
N LEU A 240 -7.07 18.44 -8.97
CA LEU A 240 -6.49 17.16 -8.58
C LEU A 240 -6.93 16.01 -9.51
N PHE A 241 -6.12 14.95 -9.65
CA PHE A 241 -6.56 13.72 -10.32
C PHE A 241 -7.52 12.93 -9.43
N ASN A 242 -8.61 12.46 -10.02
CA ASN A 242 -9.66 11.71 -9.32
C ASN A 242 -9.89 10.32 -9.93
N GLN A 243 -9.08 9.92 -10.91
CA GLN A 243 -9.07 8.57 -11.45
C GLN A 243 -7.63 8.10 -11.67
N VAL A 244 -7.34 6.89 -11.20
CA VAL A 244 -6.11 6.15 -11.51
C VAL A 244 -6.52 4.89 -12.29
N VAL A 245 -5.84 4.62 -13.39
CA VAL A 245 -6.07 3.43 -14.22
C VAL A 245 -4.77 2.64 -14.27
N ILE A 246 -4.79 1.40 -13.77
CA ILE A 246 -3.66 0.48 -13.85
C ILE A 246 -4.00 -0.59 -14.87
N THR A 247 -3.11 -0.89 -15.81
CA THR A 247 -3.24 -2.03 -16.71
C THR A 247 -2.08 -2.99 -16.50
N ASP A 248 -2.37 -4.26 -16.23
CA ASP A 248 -1.35 -5.29 -16.03
C ASP A 248 -0.72 -5.75 -17.36
N GLU A 249 0.31 -6.60 -17.30
CA GLU A 249 1.02 -7.13 -18.46
C GLU A 249 0.19 -8.09 -19.35
N ASN A 250 -1.03 -8.42 -18.94
CA ASN A 250 -1.99 -9.22 -19.70
C ASN A 250 -3.05 -8.33 -20.39
N GLY A 251 -3.02 -7.01 -20.16
CA GLY A 251 -3.97 -6.03 -20.67
C GLY A 251 -5.26 -5.89 -19.85
N ILE A 252 -5.34 -6.52 -18.67
CA ILE A 252 -6.47 -6.34 -17.75
C ILE A 252 -6.36 -4.95 -17.12
N THR A 253 -7.45 -4.19 -17.16
CA THR A 253 -7.49 -2.80 -16.68
C THR A 253 -8.27 -2.71 -15.38
N TYR A 254 -7.65 -2.07 -14.38
CA TYR A 254 -8.18 -1.78 -13.05
C TYR A 254 -8.41 -0.28 -12.93
N ASN A 255 -9.67 0.15 -12.80
CA ASN A 255 -10.06 1.56 -12.70
C ASN A 255 -10.36 1.92 -11.25
N TYR A 256 -9.68 2.94 -10.73
CA TYR A 256 -9.84 3.44 -9.36
C TYR A 256 -10.40 4.87 -9.33
N GLY A 257 -11.18 5.23 -8.31
CA GLY A 257 -11.59 6.62 -8.02
C GLY A 257 -12.93 7.04 -8.60
N LYS A 258 -12.96 7.81 -9.71
CA LYS A 258 -14.23 8.21 -10.34
C LYS A 258 -14.98 6.98 -10.86
N THR A 259 -16.26 6.93 -10.54
CA THR A 259 -17.22 5.92 -11.01
C THR A 259 -17.54 6.11 -12.50
N VAL A 260 -18.17 5.09 -13.11
CA VAL A 260 -18.70 5.20 -14.49
C VAL A 260 -20.08 5.87 -14.49
N ILE A 261 -20.71 6.02 -13.32
CA ILE A 261 -22.09 6.49 -13.14
C ILE A 261 -22.10 7.54 -12.02
N GLY A 262 -22.33 8.80 -12.38
CA GLY A 262 -22.43 9.93 -11.43
C GLY A 262 -21.17 10.81 -11.36
N ASP A 263 -21.28 11.91 -10.62
CA ASP A 263 -20.18 12.86 -10.36
C ASP A 263 -19.50 12.67 -9.01
N GLU A 264 -20.08 11.86 -8.13
CA GLU A 264 -19.47 11.43 -6.86
C GLU A 264 -18.36 10.39 -7.15
N GLY A 265 -17.14 10.68 -6.70
CA GLY A 265 -16.01 9.76 -6.82
C GLY A 265 -15.92 8.85 -5.60
N ASN A 266 -15.60 7.57 -5.83
CA ASN A 266 -15.21 6.64 -4.76
C ASN A 266 -13.75 6.94 -4.38
N THR A 267 -13.56 8.10 -3.76
CA THR A 267 -12.27 8.68 -3.40
C THR A 267 -12.32 9.19 -1.97
N ASP A 268 -11.25 8.95 -1.23
CA ASP A 268 -11.11 9.40 0.15
C ASP A 268 -10.25 10.67 0.16
N SER A 269 -10.66 11.68 0.92
CA SER A 269 -9.94 12.94 1.05
C SER A 269 -9.60 13.29 2.49
N GLN A 270 -8.43 13.91 2.67
CA GLN A 270 -7.99 14.52 3.94
C GLN A 270 -7.91 16.05 3.76
N GLN A 271 -8.13 16.78 4.85
CA GLN A 271 -7.95 18.23 4.89
C GLN A 271 -6.46 18.54 5.10
N ILE A 272 -5.80 19.08 4.08
CA ILE A 272 -4.40 19.53 4.15
C ILE A 272 -4.39 21.03 3.86
N ASN A 273 -3.89 21.83 4.81
CA ASN A 273 -3.86 23.31 4.74
C ASN A 273 -5.24 23.98 4.46
N GLY A 274 -6.35 23.28 4.76
CA GLY A 274 -7.72 23.76 4.53
C GLY A 274 -8.34 23.33 3.20
N ASP A 275 -7.58 22.64 2.33
CA ASP A 275 -8.08 22.07 1.08
C ASP A 275 -8.33 20.56 1.20
N PRO A 276 -9.41 20.02 0.60
CA PRO A 276 -9.66 18.59 0.53
C PRO A 276 -8.76 17.92 -0.52
N ILE A 277 -7.70 17.25 -0.08
CA ILE A 277 -6.76 16.53 -0.92
C ILE A 277 -7.15 15.06 -1.00
N VAL A 278 -7.25 14.52 -2.22
CA VAL A 278 -7.52 13.09 -2.42
C VAL A 278 -6.29 12.26 -2.04
N VAL A 279 -6.51 11.30 -1.13
CA VAL A 279 -5.51 10.38 -0.58
C VAL A 279 -5.83 8.91 -0.84
N GLY A 280 -7.06 8.59 -1.27
CA GLY A 280 -7.49 7.24 -1.62
C GLY A 280 -8.36 7.23 -2.87
N TRP A 281 -8.18 6.21 -3.72
CA TRP A 281 -9.02 5.92 -4.90
C TRP A 281 -9.41 4.44 -4.84
N HIS A 282 -10.67 4.14 -4.57
CA HIS A 282 -11.20 2.77 -4.48
C HIS A 282 -11.34 2.12 -5.85
N LEU A 283 -11.16 0.80 -5.94
CA LEU A 283 -11.30 0.04 -7.18
C LEU A 283 -12.77 -0.05 -7.60
N ASN A 284 -13.13 0.53 -8.74
CA ASN A 284 -14.50 0.56 -9.25
C ASN A 284 -14.79 -0.45 -10.37
N ALA A 285 -13.75 -0.86 -11.12
CA ALA A 285 -13.92 -1.82 -12.20
C ALA A 285 -12.63 -2.59 -12.51
N ILE A 286 -12.77 -3.89 -12.72
CA ILE A 286 -11.82 -4.77 -13.40
C ILE A 286 -12.39 -5.05 -14.78
N ILE A 287 -11.62 -4.80 -15.84
CA ILE A 287 -12.08 -4.91 -17.23
C ILE A 287 -11.08 -5.74 -18.04
N SER A 288 -11.56 -6.78 -18.72
CA SER A 288 -10.74 -7.66 -19.56
C SER A 288 -10.00 -6.91 -20.67
N ALA A 289 -8.94 -7.52 -21.19
CA ALA A 289 -8.15 -6.94 -22.28
C ALA A 289 -8.99 -6.65 -23.55
N ASP A 290 -9.97 -7.52 -23.84
CA ASP A 290 -10.87 -7.42 -24.99
C ASP A 290 -12.06 -6.45 -24.79
N LYS A 291 -12.19 -5.86 -23.60
CA LYS A 291 -13.28 -4.97 -23.18
C LYS A 291 -14.68 -5.56 -23.36
N LYS A 292 -14.79 -6.90 -23.42
CA LYS A 292 -16.07 -7.63 -23.45
C LYS A 292 -16.52 -8.09 -22.08
N ASP A 293 -15.63 -8.11 -21.09
CA ASP A 293 -15.91 -8.61 -19.75
C ASP A 293 -15.51 -7.61 -18.66
N SER A 294 -16.26 -7.61 -17.57
CA SER A 294 -16.08 -6.64 -16.49
C SER A 294 -16.65 -7.12 -15.17
N ILE A 295 -15.91 -6.86 -14.10
CA ILE A 295 -16.38 -6.90 -12.72
C ILE A 295 -16.43 -5.45 -12.24
N LEU A 296 -17.62 -4.95 -11.93
CA LEU A 296 -17.85 -3.61 -11.40
C LEU A 296 -18.01 -3.68 -9.88
N ILE A 297 -17.58 -2.64 -9.19
CA ILE A 297 -17.57 -2.56 -7.73
C ILE A 297 -18.23 -1.24 -7.34
N GLU A 298 -19.27 -1.35 -6.50
CA GLU A 298 -20.04 -0.23 -5.98
C GLU A 298 -19.74 -0.06 -4.48
N TYR A 299 -19.70 1.20 -4.05
CA TYR A 299 -19.46 1.58 -2.66
C TYR A 299 -20.68 2.34 -2.13
N GLN A 300 -20.89 2.29 -0.82
CA GLN A 300 -21.91 3.06 -0.12
C GLN A 300 -21.29 3.84 1.03
N ASN A 301 -21.79 5.05 1.30
CA ASN A 301 -21.35 5.84 2.43
C ASN A 301 -22.10 5.44 3.70
N LEU A 302 -21.40 4.94 4.71
CA LEU A 302 -21.99 4.62 6.02
C LEU A 302 -21.41 5.54 7.09
N TRP A 303 -22.29 6.31 7.72
CA TRP A 303 -21.93 7.30 8.74
C TRP A 303 -21.40 6.65 10.03
N GLY A 304 -20.50 7.33 10.73
CA GLY A 304 -20.30 7.13 12.18
C GLY A 304 -19.08 6.32 12.64
N ILE A 305 -18.18 5.84 11.77
CA ILE A 305 -16.96 5.16 12.25
C ILE A 305 -16.13 6.13 13.12
N LYS A 306 -15.85 5.72 14.36
CA LYS A 306 -14.79 6.32 15.17
C LYS A 306 -13.44 5.74 14.74
N THR A 307 -12.72 6.48 13.89
CA THR A 307 -11.29 6.22 13.66
C THR A 307 -10.50 6.56 14.91
N LYS A 308 -9.49 5.76 15.26
CA LYS A 308 -8.62 6.05 16.41
C LYS A 308 -7.59 7.08 15.97
N TYR A 309 -7.81 8.35 16.33
CA TYR A 309 -6.89 9.44 16.05
C TYR A 309 -5.66 9.30 16.95
N TRP A 310 -4.47 9.15 16.35
CA TRP A 310 -3.22 9.26 17.10
C TRP A 310 -3.07 10.68 17.63
N GLN A 311 -3.11 10.84 18.96
CA GLN A 311 -2.46 11.97 19.60
C GLN A 311 -0.98 11.57 19.81
N SER A 312 -0.05 12.22 19.10
CA SER A 312 1.35 12.22 19.50
C SER A 312 1.47 13.17 20.69
N MET A 313 1.96 12.68 21.82
CA MET A 313 2.25 13.55 22.96
C MET A 313 3.62 14.17 22.76
N ASP A 314 3.66 15.14 21.85
CA ASP A 314 4.88 15.86 21.47
C ASP A 314 5.18 16.93 22.53
N TYR A 315 6.27 16.75 23.26
CA TYR A 315 6.77 17.79 24.15
C TYR A 315 7.53 18.82 23.33
N ILE A 316 6.97 20.03 23.26
CA ILE A 316 7.65 21.17 22.67
C ILE A 316 8.32 21.98 23.79
N ILE A 317 9.66 21.93 23.83
CA ILE A 317 10.44 22.92 24.59
C ILE A 317 10.73 24.11 23.68
N ARG A 318 10.64 25.31 24.26
CA ARG A 318 11.06 26.56 23.67
C ARG A 318 12.06 27.22 24.62
N ASP A 319 13.32 27.29 24.22
CA ASP A 319 14.37 28.02 24.94
C ASP A 319 14.41 29.45 24.39
N ASP A 320 13.57 30.34 24.95
CA ASP A 320 13.41 31.74 24.50
C ASP A 320 14.49 32.65 25.11
N HIS A 321 15.42 33.14 24.29
CA HIS A 321 16.41 34.15 24.68
C HIS A 321 16.08 35.51 24.06
N LYS A 322 15.89 36.55 24.90
CA LYS A 322 15.65 37.94 24.48
C LYS A 322 16.85 38.81 24.85
N ALA A 323 17.70 39.16 23.90
CA ALA A 323 18.71 40.20 24.11
C ALA A 323 18.22 41.53 23.52
N GLN A 324 18.15 42.56 24.36
CA GLN A 324 17.96 43.95 23.93
C GLN A 324 19.30 44.66 24.11
N ILE A 325 19.90 45.12 23.01
CA ILE A 325 21.12 45.94 23.04
C ILE A 325 20.74 47.38 22.67
N PRO A 326 20.69 48.32 23.64
CA PRO A 326 20.65 49.74 23.35
C PRO A 326 22.00 50.17 22.78
N ILE A 327 22.03 50.75 21.58
CA ILE A 327 23.27 51.19 20.91
C ILE A 327 23.84 52.49 21.53
N ASP A 328 23.08 53.15 22.41
CA ASP A 328 23.54 54.33 23.14
C ASP A 328 24.39 53.95 24.38
N TRP A 329 25.70 53.72 24.24
CA TRP A 329 26.77 54.23 25.13
C TRP A 329 28.20 53.74 24.76
N PRO A 330 29.27 54.50 25.11
CA PRO A 330 30.65 54.19 24.74
C PRO A 330 31.25 53.01 25.54
N PRO A 331 32.36 52.39 25.06
CA PRO A 331 32.77 51.06 25.51
C PRO A 331 33.48 51.06 26.86
N TYR A 332 32.83 50.50 27.88
CA TYR A 332 33.49 49.95 29.07
C TYR A 332 32.89 48.57 29.43
N PRO A 333 33.69 47.49 29.54
CA PRO A 333 33.19 46.13 29.55
C PRO A 333 32.92 45.58 30.97
N TYR A 334 32.09 46.26 31.78
CA TYR A 334 31.72 45.76 33.11
C TYR A 334 30.29 46.15 33.53
N TYR A 335 29.51 45.13 33.89
CA TYR A 335 28.16 45.16 34.49
C TYR A 335 27.00 45.68 33.62
N ILE A 336 26.48 44.79 32.76
CA ILE A 336 25.03 44.67 32.56
C ILE A 336 24.56 43.48 33.41
N SER A 337 24.29 43.72 34.69
CA SER A 337 23.57 42.78 35.54
C SER A 337 22.07 43.13 35.54
N ASP A 338 21.24 42.12 35.81
CA ASP A 338 19.86 42.27 36.31
C ASP A 338 18.74 42.65 35.32
N PHE A 339 18.63 41.93 34.19
CA PHE A 339 17.36 41.84 33.43
C PHE A 339 16.97 40.44 32.91
N PHE A 340 17.72 39.38 33.27
CA PHE A 340 17.57 38.03 32.68
C PHE A 340 16.98 36.95 33.62
N SER A 341 16.45 37.31 34.79
CA SER A 341 16.05 36.35 35.83
C SER A 341 14.56 36.05 35.96
N GLU A 342 13.65 36.86 35.39
CA GLU A 342 12.21 36.75 35.70
C GLU A 342 11.34 35.98 34.69
N GLU A 343 11.80 35.70 33.46
CA GLU A 343 11.01 34.96 32.45
C GLU A 343 11.65 33.69 31.87
N ILE A 344 12.79 33.22 32.40
CA ILE A 344 13.03 31.76 32.38
C ILE A 344 12.04 31.16 33.36
N LYS A 345 10.83 30.82 32.90
CA LYS A 345 9.89 30.05 33.70
C LYS A 345 10.57 28.75 34.10
N SER A 346 10.90 28.64 35.39
CA SER A 346 11.52 27.44 35.98
C SER A 346 10.58 26.23 36.02
N ASN A 347 9.31 26.42 35.66
CA ASN A 347 8.53 25.41 34.97
C ASN A 347 8.70 25.60 33.46
N PRO A 348 9.35 24.67 32.72
CA PRO A 348 8.94 24.45 31.34
C PRO A 348 7.45 24.09 31.38
N GLU A 349 6.60 25.05 31.03
CA GLU A 349 5.26 24.77 30.55
C GLU A 349 5.44 24.00 29.24
N GLY A 350 5.73 22.70 29.38
CA GLY A 350 5.69 21.75 28.29
C GLY A 350 4.25 21.70 27.82
N TYR A 351 3.95 22.51 26.80
CA TYR A 351 2.71 22.44 26.07
C TYR A 351 2.70 21.07 25.39
N ALA A 352 2.07 20.09 26.04
CA ALA A 352 1.59 18.91 25.38
C ALA A 352 0.55 19.39 24.36
N ILE A 353 0.95 19.48 23.10
CA ILE A 353 0.02 19.82 22.03
C ILE A 353 -0.76 18.56 21.70
N HIS A 354 -1.87 18.40 22.40
CA HIS A 354 -2.89 17.44 22.00
C HIS A 354 -3.55 17.97 20.73
N TYR A 355 -3.29 17.34 19.59
CA TYR A 355 -4.01 17.59 18.34
C TYR A 355 -5.44 17.05 18.45
N TYR A 356 -6.31 17.81 19.12
CA TYR A 356 -7.77 17.64 19.08
C TYR A 356 -8.36 18.33 17.84
N ASP A 357 -8.09 17.77 16.66
CA ASP A 357 -8.97 18.03 15.53
C ASP A 357 -10.10 16.98 15.59
N GLU A 358 -11.24 17.36 16.17
CA GLU A 358 -12.54 16.75 15.86
C GLU A 358 -12.89 17.08 14.40
N LEU A 359 -12.12 16.53 13.45
CA LEU A 359 -12.50 16.57 12.05
C LEU A 359 -13.87 15.88 11.91
N PRO A 360 -14.85 16.49 11.21
CA PRO A 360 -16.14 15.86 11.01
C PRO A 360 -15.91 14.46 10.41
N SER A 361 -16.51 13.44 11.04
CA SER A 361 -16.25 12.03 10.74
C SER A 361 -16.11 11.79 9.24
N PRO A 362 -14.92 11.38 8.75
CA PRO A 362 -14.68 11.27 7.33
C PRO A 362 -15.73 10.41 6.63
N HIS A 363 -16.06 10.77 5.39
CA HIS A 363 -17.06 10.06 4.61
C HIS A 363 -16.49 8.70 4.14
N PHE A 364 -16.74 7.63 4.90
CA PHE A 364 -16.17 6.31 4.60
C PHE A 364 -16.99 5.53 3.56
N ASN A 365 -16.36 5.27 2.41
CA ASN A 365 -16.86 4.38 1.38
C ASN A 365 -16.68 2.92 1.81
N HIS A 366 -17.78 2.17 1.88
CA HIS A 366 -17.78 0.73 2.18
C HIS A 366 -18.18 -0.04 0.94
N LEU A 367 -17.46 -1.11 0.61
CA LEU A 367 -17.82 -2.05 -0.45
C LEU A 367 -19.28 -2.51 -0.29
N SER A 368 -20.18 -2.14 -1.20
CA SER A 368 -21.62 -2.42 -1.07
C SER A 368 -22.10 -3.52 -2.01
N LYS A 369 -21.54 -3.58 -3.22
CA LYS A 369 -21.88 -4.58 -4.22
C LYS A 369 -20.72 -4.84 -5.17
N ILE A 370 -20.57 -6.09 -5.59
CA ILE A 370 -19.82 -6.46 -6.79
C ILE A 370 -20.83 -6.93 -7.84
N ILE A 371 -20.77 -6.37 -9.04
CA ILE A 371 -21.59 -6.76 -10.20
C ILE A 371 -20.67 -7.38 -11.24
N PHE A 372 -21.02 -8.57 -11.73
CA PHE A 372 -20.20 -9.28 -12.70
C PHE A 372 -21.10 -9.95 -13.75
N LYS A 373 -20.50 -10.45 -14.84
CA LYS A 373 -21.24 -11.25 -15.82
C LYS A 373 -21.80 -12.51 -15.15
N GLY A 374 -23.10 -12.53 -14.94
CA GLY A 374 -23.82 -13.68 -14.41
C GLY A 374 -24.50 -13.47 -13.06
N GLY A 375 -24.16 -12.40 -12.33
CA GLY A 375 -24.72 -12.18 -11.01
C GLY A 375 -24.17 -10.98 -10.25
N THR A 376 -24.48 -10.95 -8.96
CA THR A 376 -24.05 -9.93 -8.01
C THR A 376 -23.64 -10.55 -6.68
N VAL A 377 -22.70 -9.92 -6.00
CA VAL A 377 -22.42 -10.13 -4.57
C VAL A 377 -22.85 -8.86 -3.83
N LEU A 378 -23.79 -8.98 -2.89
CA LEU A 378 -24.20 -7.90 -1.99
C LEU A 378 -23.43 -8.01 -0.67
N PHE A 379 -23.02 -6.86 -0.13
CA PHE A 379 -22.29 -6.74 1.14
C PHE A 379 -23.15 -5.94 2.13
N ASN A 380 -23.68 -6.62 3.13
CA ASN A 380 -24.54 -6.02 4.15
C ASN A 380 -23.73 -5.71 5.41
N TYR A 381 -24.04 -4.61 6.08
CA TYR A 381 -23.33 -4.15 7.27
C TYR A 381 -24.27 -4.01 8.46
N SER A 382 -23.77 -4.32 9.65
CA SER A 382 -24.42 -4.08 10.93
C SER A 382 -23.59 -3.12 11.78
N LYS A 383 -24.26 -2.25 12.55
CA LYS A 383 -23.59 -1.33 13.46
C LYS A 383 -23.22 -2.05 14.75
N ILE A 384 -21.95 -1.95 15.18
CA ILE A 384 -21.45 -2.42 16.48
C ILE A 384 -20.75 -1.23 17.14
N PHE A 385 -21.15 -0.91 18.37
CA PHE A 385 -20.91 0.40 19.00
C PHE A 385 -21.31 1.56 18.06
N ASP A 386 -20.31 2.27 17.52
CA ASP A 386 -20.49 3.36 16.56
C ASP A 386 -20.10 3.02 15.11
N SER A 387 -19.37 1.92 14.90
CA SER A 387 -18.80 1.57 13.59
C SER A 387 -19.60 0.49 12.86
N HIS A 388 -19.44 0.42 11.54
CA HIS A 388 -20.12 -0.56 10.68
C HIS A 388 -19.21 -1.75 10.35
N PHE A 389 -19.72 -2.97 10.54
CA PHE A 389 -19.00 -4.21 10.28
C PHE A 389 -19.78 -5.09 9.30
N LEU A 390 -19.08 -5.81 8.43
CA LEU A 390 -19.69 -6.67 7.41
C LEU A 390 -20.47 -7.80 8.08
N SER A 391 -21.79 -7.85 7.96
CA SER A 391 -22.63 -8.86 8.62
C SER A 391 -23.01 -10.04 7.71
N SER A 392 -23.14 -9.81 6.40
CA SER A 392 -23.32 -10.91 5.43
C SER A 392 -22.88 -10.56 4.02
N MET A 393 -22.55 -11.60 3.27
CA MET A 393 -22.42 -11.58 1.81
C MET A 393 -23.52 -12.44 1.19
N GLU A 394 -24.23 -11.90 0.20
CA GLU A 394 -25.27 -12.63 -0.53
C GLU A 394 -24.94 -12.66 -2.02
N ILE A 395 -24.76 -13.85 -2.58
CA ILE A 395 -24.49 -14.06 -4.01
C ILE A 395 -25.80 -14.39 -4.70
N SER A 396 -26.13 -13.71 -5.79
CA SER A 396 -27.34 -13.93 -6.59
C SER A 396 -27.04 -14.00 -8.09
N ASP A 397 -27.84 -14.75 -8.84
CA ASP A 397 -27.76 -14.80 -10.30
C ASP A 397 -28.43 -13.57 -10.97
N THR A 398 -28.40 -13.50 -12.31
CA THR A 398 -29.05 -12.42 -13.06
C THR A 398 -30.57 -12.35 -12.93
N ASN A 399 -31.23 -13.38 -12.38
CA ASN A 399 -32.67 -13.40 -12.09
C ASN A 399 -32.96 -12.96 -10.64
N SER A 400 -31.95 -12.50 -9.90
CA SER A 400 -31.99 -12.21 -8.46
C SER A 400 -32.30 -13.43 -7.59
N ALA A 401 -32.10 -14.65 -8.10
CA ALA A 401 -32.16 -15.85 -7.28
C ALA A 401 -30.87 -15.96 -6.47
N LYS A 402 -30.98 -16.00 -5.14
CA LYS A 402 -29.83 -16.24 -4.26
C LYS A 402 -29.24 -17.61 -4.57
N THR A 403 -27.91 -17.68 -4.70
CA THR A 403 -27.16 -18.92 -4.98
C THR A 403 -26.25 -19.32 -3.82
N LYS A 404 -25.77 -18.37 -3.03
CA LYS A 404 -25.01 -18.60 -1.78
C LYS A 404 -25.24 -17.46 -0.78
N LYS A 405 -25.13 -17.77 0.52
CA LYS A 405 -25.11 -16.78 1.60
C LYS A 405 -23.98 -17.11 2.59
N ILE A 406 -23.21 -16.09 2.97
CA ILE A 406 -22.18 -16.15 4.02
C ILE A 406 -22.54 -15.12 5.09
N GLU A 407 -22.45 -15.52 6.35
CA GLU A 407 -22.71 -14.66 7.51
C GLU A 407 -21.44 -14.52 8.36
N PHE A 408 -21.23 -13.32 8.89
CA PHE A 408 -20.08 -12.95 9.71
C PHE A 408 -20.59 -12.55 11.09
N THR A 409 -20.05 -13.17 12.14
CA THR A 409 -20.42 -12.87 13.52
C THR A 409 -19.21 -12.31 14.26
N TYR A 410 -19.48 -11.40 15.19
CA TYR A 410 -18.46 -10.68 15.95
C TYR A 410 -18.62 -10.93 17.46
N GLN A 411 -17.50 -10.78 18.17
CA GLN A 411 -17.44 -10.63 19.62
C GLN A 411 -16.89 -9.25 19.95
N GLU A 412 -17.51 -8.60 20.92
CA GLU A 412 -17.06 -7.35 21.52
C GLU A 412 -16.25 -7.64 22.79
N ASP A 413 -15.14 -6.94 22.99
CA ASP A 413 -14.37 -6.99 24.26
C ASP A 413 -13.59 -5.68 24.44
N ASN A 414 -13.85 -4.92 25.51
CA ASN A 414 -13.13 -3.68 25.87
C ASN A 414 -12.84 -2.69 24.72
N LYS A 415 -13.83 -2.41 23.86
CA LYS A 415 -13.74 -1.60 22.61
C LYS A 415 -13.05 -2.28 21.40
N LEU A 416 -12.52 -3.51 21.52
CA LEU A 416 -12.17 -4.35 20.37
C LEU A 416 -13.41 -5.00 19.76
N VAL A 417 -13.38 -5.20 18.44
CA VAL A 417 -14.36 -6.00 17.69
C VAL A 417 -13.60 -7.09 16.94
N LEU A 418 -13.91 -8.35 17.26
CA LEU A 418 -13.22 -9.54 16.79
C LEU A 418 -14.19 -10.44 16.01
N MET A 419 -13.88 -10.81 14.77
CA MET A 419 -14.72 -11.76 14.01
C MET A 419 -14.63 -13.14 14.66
N ASN A 420 -15.71 -13.62 15.28
CA ASN A 420 -15.71 -14.89 16.03
C ASN A 420 -16.15 -16.09 15.18
N LYS A 421 -16.96 -15.86 14.13
CA LYS A 421 -17.41 -16.89 13.19
C LYS A 421 -17.57 -16.37 11.77
N LEU A 422 -17.43 -17.29 10.83
CA LEU A 422 -17.83 -17.15 9.42
C LEU A 422 -18.62 -18.41 9.03
N SER A 423 -19.89 -18.24 8.68
CA SER A 423 -20.86 -19.33 8.46
C SER A 423 -21.39 -19.32 7.03
N PHE A 424 -21.35 -20.46 6.33
CA PHE A 424 -22.02 -20.68 5.06
C PHE A 424 -23.42 -21.26 5.31
N VAL A 425 -24.44 -20.64 4.71
CA VAL A 425 -25.86 -20.88 5.02
C VAL A 425 -26.59 -21.50 3.83
N ASP A 426 -27.42 -22.50 4.10
CA ASP A 426 -28.29 -23.12 3.08
C ASP A 426 -29.38 -22.15 2.63
N ILE A 427 -29.47 -21.92 1.32
CA ILE A 427 -30.46 -21.04 0.69
C ILE A 427 -31.79 -21.73 0.39
N ASP A 428 -31.82 -23.06 0.30
CA ASP A 428 -33.00 -23.83 -0.15
C ASP A 428 -33.98 -24.15 1.00
N ASN A 429 -33.69 -23.67 2.23
CA ASN A 429 -34.48 -23.96 3.43
C ASN A 429 -34.83 -22.68 4.21
N THR A 430 -36.13 -22.45 4.46
CA THR A 430 -36.66 -21.24 5.12
C THR A 430 -36.17 -21.01 6.55
N ASN A 431 -35.51 -22.00 7.16
CA ASN A 431 -34.93 -21.92 8.50
C ASN A 431 -33.41 -21.67 8.51
N SER A 432 -32.76 -21.42 7.36
CA SER A 432 -31.37 -20.95 7.24
C SER A 432 -30.36 -21.66 8.16
N THR A 433 -30.23 -22.98 8.04
CA THR A 433 -29.27 -23.73 8.87
C THR A 433 -27.84 -23.50 8.41
N GLU A 434 -26.94 -23.17 9.35
CA GLU A 434 -25.49 -23.20 9.12
C GLU A 434 -25.08 -24.59 8.60
N LYS A 435 -24.36 -24.65 7.48
CA LYS A 435 -23.83 -25.90 6.91
C LYS A 435 -22.35 -26.07 7.22
N GLU A 436 -21.60 -24.99 7.12
CA GLU A 436 -20.16 -24.96 7.33
C GLU A 436 -19.81 -23.70 8.11
N THR A 437 -19.17 -23.86 9.26
CA THR A 437 -18.86 -22.73 10.16
C THR A 437 -17.39 -22.77 10.56
N TYR A 438 -16.66 -21.72 10.19
CA TYR A 438 -15.34 -21.44 10.73
C TYR A 438 -15.51 -20.69 12.06
N GLN A 439 -14.70 -21.01 13.07
CA GLN A 439 -14.70 -20.29 14.35
C GLN A 439 -13.29 -19.83 14.71
N PHE A 440 -13.19 -18.59 15.19
CA PHE A 440 -11.93 -17.93 15.48
C PHE A 440 -11.81 -17.65 16.98
N VAL A 441 -10.74 -18.16 17.59
CA VAL A 441 -10.43 -17.96 19.00
C VAL A 441 -9.21 -17.05 19.12
N TYR A 442 -9.26 -16.06 20.01
CA TYR A 442 -8.23 -15.04 20.16
C TYR A 442 -7.46 -15.15 21.48
N TYR A 443 -6.28 -14.54 21.53
CA TYR A 443 -5.45 -14.42 22.74
C TYR A 443 -5.87 -13.20 23.58
N SER A 444 -6.18 -13.46 24.86
CA SER A 444 -6.43 -12.49 25.94
C SER A 444 -6.99 -11.11 25.53
N PRO A 445 -8.17 -11.06 24.90
CA PRO A 445 -8.84 -9.79 24.58
C PRO A 445 -9.23 -8.99 25.84
N ASP A 446 -9.47 -9.69 26.95
CA ASP A 446 -9.74 -9.17 28.30
C ASP A 446 -8.68 -8.19 28.83
N ARG A 447 -7.46 -8.23 28.27
CA ARG A 447 -6.31 -7.39 28.66
C ARG A 447 -6.13 -6.12 27.83
N TYR A 448 -7.02 -5.89 26.87
CA TYR A 448 -7.08 -4.61 26.17
C TYR A 448 -7.72 -3.56 27.09
N PHE A 449 -7.06 -2.42 27.31
CA PHE A 449 -7.52 -1.45 28.30
C PHE A 449 -7.31 0.00 27.84
N ILE A 450 -8.26 0.53 27.07
CA ILE A 450 -8.32 1.95 26.72
C ILE A 450 -9.05 2.73 27.82
N ASP A 451 -8.26 3.31 28.74
CA ASP A 451 -8.64 4.59 29.37
C ASP A 451 -8.50 5.71 28.32
N ASP A 452 -9.22 6.81 28.52
CA ASP A 452 -9.26 7.97 27.60
C ASP A 452 -7.94 8.79 27.52
N TYR A 453 -6.83 8.24 28.03
CA TYR A 453 -5.45 8.74 27.87
C TYR A 453 -4.68 7.79 26.92
N GLU A 454 -4.97 7.90 25.61
CA GLU A 454 -4.58 6.90 24.61
C GLU A 454 -3.08 6.87 24.27
N ASP A 455 -2.36 7.95 24.59
CA ASP A 455 -1.09 8.34 23.97
C ASP A 455 0.12 7.48 24.43
N THR A 456 0.02 6.84 25.59
CA THR A 456 1.17 6.20 26.26
C THR A 456 1.26 4.69 26.08
N GLN A 457 0.28 4.04 25.45
CA GLN A 457 0.16 2.58 25.43
C GLN A 457 0.98 1.90 24.30
N SER A 458 2.17 2.42 24.01
CA SER A 458 3.08 1.93 22.95
C SER A 458 4.47 1.60 23.48
N ASP A 459 5.10 0.55 22.95
CA ASP A 459 6.55 0.31 23.10
C ASP A 459 7.38 1.25 22.20
N TRP A 460 8.70 1.07 22.14
CA TRP A 460 9.59 1.87 21.28
C TRP A 460 9.27 1.74 19.79
N TRP A 461 8.76 0.58 19.37
CA TRP A 461 8.51 0.23 17.97
C TRP A 461 7.07 0.54 17.52
N GLY A 462 6.21 1.02 18.42
CA GLY A 462 4.80 1.33 18.15
C GLY A 462 3.83 0.17 18.40
N TYR A 463 4.28 -0.92 19.02
CA TYR A 463 3.41 -2.03 19.39
C TYR A 463 2.68 -1.79 20.71
N TYR A 464 1.49 -2.36 20.88
CA TYR A 464 0.66 -2.13 22.07
C TYR A 464 1.37 -2.63 23.34
N SER A 465 1.31 -1.83 24.41
CA SER A 465 1.81 -2.18 25.73
C SER A 465 0.95 -1.58 26.83
N TYR A 466 0.38 -2.44 27.70
CA TYR A 466 -0.51 -2.00 28.79
C TYR A 466 0.20 -1.16 29.87
N LEU A 467 1.55 -1.13 29.87
CA LEU A 467 2.37 -0.55 30.93
C LEU A 467 2.41 0.99 30.95
N ARG A 468 1.88 1.67 29.92
CA ARG A 468 1.80 3.15 29.77
C ARG A 468 3.16 3.85 29.90
N PHE A 469 3.82 4.04 28.77
CA PHE A 469 5.07 4.79 28.66
C PHE A 469 4.86 6.18 28.05
N ASP A 470 5.30 7.19 28.80
CA ASP A 470 5.48 8.57 28.34
C ASP A 470 6.65 8.68 27.32
N VAL A 471 6.96 9.89 26.84
CA VAL A 471 8.24 10.20 26.17
C VAL A 471 9.40 9.72 27.04
N ILE A 472 10.42 9.14 26.39
CA ILE A 472 11.63 8.67 27.07
C ILE A 472 12.26 9.85 27.82
N LYS A 473 12.50 9.65 29.12
CA LYS A 473 13.06 10.66 30.00
C LYS A 473 14.43 11.14 29.48
N ASP A 474 14.49 12.38 28.98
CA ASP A 474 15.72 13.04 28.52
C ASP A 474 16.04 14.22 29.43
N THR A 475 17.33 14.52 29.60
CA THR A 475 17.82 15.68 30.36
C THR A 475 18.50 16.64 29.42
N ILE A 476 17.82 17.76 29.15
CA ILE A 476 18.24 18.78 28.18
C ILE A 476 18.90 19.91 28.94
N ARG A 477 20.07 20.35 28.50
CA ARG A 477 20.68 21.60 28.95
C ARG A 477 20.08 22.77 28.17
N LEU A 478 19.64 23.79 28.90
CA LEU A 478 19.10 25.06 28.44
C LEU A 478 20.10 26.18 28.76
N GLY A 479 20.28 27.12 27.83
CA GLY A 479 21.29 28.19 27.86
C GLY A 479 22.77 27.74 27.80
N ASP A 480 23.76 28.60 27.56
CA ASP A 480 23.80 29.90 26.85
C ASP A 480 25.15 29.90 26.09
N PRO A 481 25.21 30.14 24.76
CA PRO A 481 26.47 30.16 24.03
C PRO A 481 27.41 31.35 24.34
N LEU A 482 26.91 32.45 24.91
CA LEU A 482 27.61 33.75 24.85
C LEU A 482 28.21 34.26 26.17
N HIS A 483 27.82 33.75 27.34
CA HIS A 483 28.40 34.20 28.62
C HIS A 483 29.28 33.16 29.33
N TYR A 484 30.60 33.29 29.17
CA TYR A 484 31.61 32.46 29.84
C TYR A 484 31.70 32.66 31.38
N TYR A 485 31.12 33.74 31.94
CA TYR A 485 31.45 34.18 33.31
C TYR A 485 30.36 34.12 34.37
N MET A 486 29.06 34.00 34.04
CA MET A 486 27.98 34.12 35.05
C MET A 486 26.75 33.25 34.74
N GLY A 487 26.79 31.96 35.06
CA GLY A 487 25.60 31.09 35.03
C GLY A 487 25.92 29.59 35.00
N CYS A 488 25.22 28.81 35.80
CA CYS A 488 25.23 27.35 35.68
C CYS A 488 24.17 26.95 34.63
N PRO A 489 24.45 26.07 33.65
CA PRO A 489 23.44 25.68 32.65
C PRO A 489 22.23 25.05 33.34
N GLN A 490 21.04 25.57 33.04
CA GLN A 490 19.81 24.98 33.59
C GLN A 490 19.53 23.65 32.88
N THR A 491 19.02 22.65 33.60
CA THR A 491 18.61 21.39 32.99
C THR A 491 17.10 21.20 33.12
N ALA A 492 16.41 21.10 31.98
CA ALA A 492 15.05 20.63 31.92
C ALA A 492 15.02 19.10 31.74
N ILE A 493 14.14 18.44 32.48
CA ILE A 493 13.85 17.02 32.30
C ILE A 493 12.52 16.92 31.55
N ILE A 494 12.52 16.30 30.36
CA ILE A 494 11.30 15.94 29.63
C ILE A 494 10.90 14.51 29.98
N GLY A 495 9.59 14.23 29.99
CA GLY A 495 9.02 12.90 30.19
C GLY A 495 8.95 12.50 31.67
N LYS A 496 7.82 11.90 32.06
CA LYS A 496 7.53 11.46 33.44
C LYS A 496 7.90 10.00 33.69
N GLY A 497 8.46 9.30 32.71
CA GLY A 497 8.79 7.89 32.81
C GLY A 497 9.67 7.55 34.02
N LEU A 498 9.22 6.56 34.80
CA LEU A 498 10.10 5.82 35.70
C LEU A 498 11.26 5.24 34.89
N TYR A 499 12.46 5.13 35.50
CA TYR A 499 13.69 4.65 34.88
C TYR A 499 13.47 3.45 33.94
N ASN A 500 13.82 3.60 32.64
CA ASN A 500 14.09 2.54 31.65
C ASN A 500 13.02 1.42 31.54
N ASP A 501 12.29 1.23 30.45
CA ASP A 501 12.50 1.52 29.03
C ASP A 501 11.12 1.36 28.33
N LYS A 502 10.90 1.90 27.12
CA LYS A 502 9.74 1.53 26.26
C LYS A 502 9.90 0.12 25.67
N ASN A 503 10.13 -0.89 26.52
CA ASN A 503 10.42 -2.26 26.09
C ASN A 503 9.19 -2.95 25.48
N SER A 504 9.45 -3.85 24.53
CA SER A 504 8.45 -4.73 23.94
C SER A 504 7.82 -5.63 25.00
N ASN A 505 6.50 -5.80 24.94
CA ASN A 505 5.73 -6.61 25.87
C ASN A 505 4.97 -7.70 25.12
N TYR A 506 5.54 -8.91 25.09
CA TYR A 506 4.99 -10.11 24.44
C TYR A 506 3.48 -10.32 24.70
N VAL A 507 3.05 -10.22 25.95
CA VAL A 507 1.66 -10.48 26.38
C VAL A 507 0.71 -9.40 25.87
N SER A 508 1.18 -8.17 25.71
CA SER A 508 0.40 -7.07 25.14
C SER A 508 0.23 -7.24 23.63
N MET A 509 1.33 -7.52 22.91
CA MET A 509 1.30 -7.72 21.45
C MET A 509 0.46 -8.93 21.03
N LEU A 510 0.31 -9.92 21.91
CA LEU A 510 -0.57 -11.07 21.73
C LEU A 510 -2.07 -10.73 21.82
N CYS A 511 -2.45 -9.62 22.44
CA CYS A 511 -3.86 -9.28 22.62
C CYS A 511 -4.58 -9.17 21.26
N GLY A 512 -5.73 -9.84 21.12
CA GLY A 512 -6.48 -9.85 19.85
C GLY A 512 -5.84 -10.66 18.72
N MET A 513 -4.76 -11.40 18.97
CA MET A 513 -4.15 -12.29 17.96
C MET A 513 -4.91 -13.62 17.86
N ILE A 514 -5.05 -14.19 16.65
CA ILE A 514 -5.67 -15.51 16.46
C ILE A 514 -4.85 -16.58 17.18
N LYS A 515 -5.48 -17.23 18.15
CA LYS A 515 -4.99 -18.41 18.88
C LYS A 515 -5.32 -19.71 18.17
N SER A 516 -6.53 -19.84 17.62
CA SER A 516 -6.90 -21.02 16.84
C SER A 516 -8.05 -20.77 15.87
N ILE A 517 -8.01 -21.47 14.74
CA ILE A 517 -9.09 -21.58 13.76
C ILE A 517 -9.70 -22.97 13.91
N ILE A 518 -11.01 -23.05 14.10
CA ILE A 518 -11.79 -24.30 14.03
C ILE A 518 -12.44 -24.34 12.65
N TYR A 519 -12.21 -25.42 11.92
CA TYR A 519 -12.73 -25.62 10.57
C TYR A 519 -14.14 -26.24 10.59
N PRO A 520 -14.91 -26.12 9.49
CA PRO A 520 -16.25 -26.70 9.39
C PRO A 520 -16.39 -28.19 9.76
N THR A 521 -15.33 -28.98 9.64
CA THR A 521 -15.32 -30.40 10.04
C THR A 521 -14.94 -30.66 11.49
N GLY A 522 -14.69 -29.62 12.29
CA GLY A 522 -14.33 -29.73 13.70
C GLY A 522 -12.84 -29.93 13.98
N GLY A 523 -12.02 -30.12 12.93
CA GLY A 523 -10.57 -29.99 13.03
C GLY A 523 -10.17 -28.56 13.44
N ARG A 524 -8.97 -28.38 13.99
CA ARG A 524 -8.49 -27.08 14.50
C ARG A 524 -7.01 -26.87 14.22
N THR A 525 -6.66 -25.68 13.73
CA THR A 525 -5.26 -25.21 13.75
C THR A 525 -5.05 -24.27 14.93
N ASN A 526 -4.08 -24.58 15.80
CA ASN A 526 -3.59 -23.70 16.85
C ASN A 526 -2.33 -22.96 16.39
N PHE A 527 -2.24 -21.67 16.66
CA PHE A 527 -1.08 -20.82 16.36
C PHE A 527 -0.44 -20.35 17.66
N ASN A 528 0.83 -20.70 17.88
CA ASN A 528 1.60 -20.23 19.03
C ASN A 528 2.67 -19.25 18.55
N TYR A 529 2.74 -18.07 19.13
CA TYR A 529 3.70 -17.03 18.76
C TYR A 529 4.83 -16.89 19.78
N GLU A 530 5.86 -16.12 19.44
CA GLU A 530 6.82 -15.52 20.36
C GLU A 530 7.22 -14.11 19.89
N SER A 531 7.85 -13.32 20.76
CA SER A 531 8.38 -12.00 20.37
C SER A 531 9.43 -12.12 19.27
N ASN A 532 9.53 -11.08 18.44
CA ASN A 532 10.73 -10.83 17.67
C ASN A 532 11.91 -10.46 18.59
N PHE A 533 13.12 -10.81 18.17
CA PHE A 533 14.35 -10.50 18.91
C PHE A 533 15.40 -9.86 17.99
N TYR A 534 16.19 -8.95 18.53
CA TYR A 534 17.34 -8.32 17.88
C TYR A 534 18.58 -8.39 18.78
N TYR A 535 19.74 -8.06 18.21
CA TYR A 535 21.00 -7.96 18.96
C TYR A 535 21.28 -6.52 19.37
N LYS A 536 21.39 -6.29 20.68
CA LYS A 536 21.81 -5.02 21.28
C LYS A 536 23.24 -5.18 21.79
N ARG A 537 24.18 -4.42 21.23
CA ARG A 537 25.65 -4.55 21.46
C ARG A 537 26.06 -4.70 22.93
N ASP A 538 25.37 -3.99 23.83
CA ASP A 538 25.72 -3.90 25.25
C ASP A 538 24.94 -4.86 26.17
N VAL A 539 23.97 -5.64 25.62
CA VAL A 539 23.08 -6.53 26.41
C VAL A 539 22.95 -7.94 25.81
N GLY A 540 23.17 -8.10 24.50
CA GLY A 540 22.99 -9.37 23.79
C GLY A 540 21.63 -9.46 23.12
N LYS A 541 20.89 -10.54 23.39
CA LYS A 541 19.56 -10.80 22.81
C LYS A 541 18.50 -10.00 23.55
N GLU A 542 17.79 -9.13 22.85
CA GLU A 542 16.71 -8.31 23.39
C GLU A 542 15.41 -8.51 22.61
N ALA A 543 14.27 -8.44 23.30
CA ALA A 543 12.96 -8.48 22.67
C ALA A 543 12.66 -7.15 21.95
N CYS A 544 11.93 -7.21 20.86
CA CYS A 544 11.53 -6.03 20.08
C CYS A 544 10.08 -6.11 19.58
N GLY A 545 9.66 -5.08 18.87
CA GLY A 545 8.30 -4.95 18.34
C GLY A 545 7.93 -6.10 17.41
N GLY A 546 6.69 -6.54 17.53
CA GLY A 546 6.08 -7.59 16.73
C GLY A 546 6.31 -9.02 17.22
N LEU A 547 5.50 -9.90 16.64
CA LEU A 547 5.47 -11.33 16.89
C LEU A 547 5.95 -12.12 15.67
N ARG A 548 6.43 -13.32 15.92
CA ARG A 548 6.70 -14.37 14.93
C ARG A 548 6.03 -15.68 15.33
N ILE A 549 5.73 -16.54 14.36
CA ILE A 549 5.19 -17.87 14.65
C ILE A 549 6.25 -18.73 15.33
N LYS A 550 5.89 -19.41 16.43
CA LYS A 550 6.76 -20.35 17.15
C LYS A 550 6.42 -21.79 16.77
N SER A 551 5.13 -22.11 16.74
CA SER A 551 4.65 -23.38 16.25
C SER A 551 3.21 -23.29 15.77
N ILE A 552 2.87 -24.18 14.85
CA ILE A 552 1.51 -24.45 14.38
C ILE A 552 1.19 -25.89 14.76
N GLU A 553 -0.02 -26.14 15.27
CA GLU A 553 -0.53 -27.49 15.52
C GLU A 553 -1.84 -27.67 14.77
N ASN A 554 -1.89 -28.63 13.84
CA ASN A 554 -3.11 -29.02 13.14
C ASN A 554 -3.69 -30.27 13.82
N MET A 555 -4.78 -30.09 14.56
CA MET A 555 -5.50 -31.13 15.27
C MET A 555 -6.67 -31.66 14.42
N ALA A 556 -6.66 -32.94 14.09
CA ALA A 556 -7.80 -33.63 13.50
C ALA A 556 -8.86 -34.00 14.56
N VAL A 557 -10.09 -34.25 14.11
CA VAL A 557 -11.24 -34.62 14.96
C VAL A 557 -10.99 -35.91 15.76
N ASP A 558 -10.19 -36.83 15.22
CA ASP A 558 -9.82 -38.09 15.87
C ASP A 558 -8.70 -37.94 16.91
N GLY A 559 -8.29 -36.71 17.22
CA GLY A 559 -7.28 -36.38 18.22
C GLY A 559 -5.83 -36.51 17.73
N LYS A 560 -5.59 -36.81 16.44
CA LYS A 560 -4.23 -36.77 15.87
C LYS A 560 -3.81 -35.31 15.64
N SER A 561 -2.62 -34.94 16.14
CA SER A 561 -2.00 -33.64 15.87
C SER A 561 -0.79 -33.77 14.94
N GLU A 562 -0.73 -32.95 13.90
CA GLU A 562 0.51 -32.62 13.18
C GLU A 562 1.08 -31.32 13.77
N PHE A 563 2.38 -31.29 14.07
CA PHE A 563 3.07 -30.10 14.56
C PHE A 563 4.01 -29.55 13.48
N LYS A 564 4.13 -28.23 13.42
CA LYS A 564 5.24 -27.53 12.77
C LYS A 564 5.89 -26.60 13.78
N THR A 565 7.21 -26.69 13.93
CA THR A 565 7.97 -25.87 14.89
C THR A 565 8.98 -25.01 14.15
N TYR A 566 9.10 -23.74 14.52
CA TYR A 566 9.94 -22.76 13.83
C TYR A 566 11.11 -22.34 14.72
N LYS A 567 12.33 -22.43 14.17
CA LYS A 567 13.54 -21.83 14.75
C LYS A 567 14.09 -20.78 13.82
N TYR A 568 14.30 -19.58 14.36
CA TYR A 568 14.92 -18.45 13.67
C TYR A 568 16.38 -18.37 14.07
N ASN A 569 17.27 -18.06 13.13
CA ASN A 569 18.69 -17.77 13.32
C ASN A 569 19.34 -18.54 14.49
N PRO A 570 19.35 -19.89 14.49
CA PRO A 570 19.77 -20.68 15.65
C PRO A 570 21.24 -20.41 16.04
N GLN A 571 22.11 -20.22 15.03
CA GLN A 571 23.51 -19.84 15.23
C GLN A 571 23.71 -18.44 15.81
N ARG A 572 22.68 -17.58 15.75
CA ARG A 572 22.64 -16.23 16.34
C ARG A 572 21.66 -16.19 17.53
N ASN A 573 21.46 -17.30 18.24
CA ASN A 573 20.57 -17.39 19.42
C ASN A 573 19.13 -16.85 19.17
N GLY A 574 18.65 -16.90 17.92
CA GLY A 574 17.32 -16.49 17.54
C GLY A 574 17.04 -14.99 17.48
N TYR A 575 18.06 -14.11 17.45
CA TYR A 575 17.87 -12.72 17.06
C TYR A 575 18.02 -12.51 15.55
N GLY A 576 17.21 -11.62 14.98
CA GLY A 576 17.26 -11.22 13.58
C GLY A 576 18.07 -9.93 13.36
N SER A 577 18.09 -9.50 12.10
CA SER A 577 18.72 -8.28 11.62
C SER A 577 17.71 -7.13 11.60
N MET A 578 18.06 -6.00 12.23
CA MET A 578 17.26 -4.78 12.35
C MET A 578 18.14 -3.59 11.99
N SER A 579 17.62 -2.62 11.23
CA SER A 579 18.37 -1.40 10.88
C SER A 579 18.79 -0.62 12.12
N ASP A 580 20.04 -0.15 12.15
CA ASP A 580 20.62 0.52 13.33
C ASP A 580 19.82 1.75 13.78
N TYR A 581 19.15 2.46 12.86
CA TYR A 581 18.29 3.60 13.20
C TYR A 581 17.07 3.21 14.06
N LEU A 582 16.47 2.03 13.82
CA LEU A 582 15.31 1.52 14.57
C LEU A 582 15.66 1.03 15.98
N GLN A 583 16.94 0.80 16.30
CA GLN A 583 17.33 0.31 17.62
C GLN A 583 17.14 1.39 18.71
N PRO A 584 16.56 1.05 19.88
CA PRO A 584 16.45 1.96 21.02
C PRO A 584 17.79 2.59 21.44
N PRO A 585 17.81 3.83 21.95
CA PRO A 585 19.03 4.49 22.41
C PRO A 585 19.76 3.70 23.51
N ARG A 586 21.07 3.89 23.62
CA ARG A 586 21.91 3.18 24.59
C ARG A 586 21.75 3.77 26.00
N ARG A 587 21.69 2.90 27.00
CA ARG A 587 21.44 3.25 28.43
C ARG A 587 22.42 4.24 29.07
N TYR A 588 23.54 4.55 28.43
CA TYR A 588 24.62 5.40 28.97
C TYR A 588 25.03 6.58 28.08
N SER A 589 24.44 6.74 26.90
CA SER A 589 24.70 7.93 26.07
C SER A 589 23.72 9.04 26.44
N TYR A 590 24.23 10.14 27.01
CA TYR A 590 23.53 11.43 27.22
C TYR A 590 23.05 12.12 25.91
N LYS A 591 23.04 11.38 24.80
CA LYS A 591 22.51 11.74 23.50
C LYS A 591 21.42 10.72 23.17
N GLY A 592 20.22 10.91 23.72
CA GLY A 592 19.06 10.14 23.28
C GLY A 592 18.83 10.36 21.78
N LYS A 593 18.40 9.31 21.05
CA LYS A 593 17.93 9.41 19.66
C LYS A 593 16.58 10.15 19.64
N ASN A 594 16.64 11.46 19.87
CA ASN A 594 15.49 12.33 19.98
C ASN A 594 15.39 13.14 18.69
N PHE A 595 14.32 12.90 17.94
CA PHE A 595 14.06 13.45 16.62
C PHE A 595 13.70 14.95 16.72
N MET A 596 14.71 15.82 16.77
CA MET A 596 14.48 17.25 16.64
C MET A 596 14.03 17.58 15.22
N THR A 597 12.88 18.22 15.08
CA THR A 597 12.30 18.54 13.77
C THR A 597 12.57 19.96 13.27
N GLU A 598 12.91 20.91 14.14
CA GLU A 598 13.03 22.33 13.78
C GLU A 598 13.91 23.10 14.79
N MET A 599 14.68 24.09 14.32
CA MET A 599 15.31 25.13 15.15
C MET A 599 15.02 26.49 14.49
N ASN A 600 14.50 27.47 15.22
CA ASN A 600 14.26 28.83 14.72
C ASN A 600 15.14 29.85 15.46
N VAL A 601 15.54 30.90 14.75
CA VAL A 601 16.25 32.07 15.30
C VAL A 601 15.55 33.30 14.71
N SER A 602 15.35 34.38 15.47
CA SER A 602 14.68 35.56 14.93
C SER A 602 15.28 36.87 15.44
N ALA A 603 16.13 37.48 14.62
CA ALA A 603 16.56 38.85 14.80
C ALA A 603 15.47 39.81 14.31
N ASN A 604 14.97 40.68 15.19
CA ASN A 604 14.02 41.72 14.83
C ASN A 604 14.71 43.08 14.90
N TYR A 605 14.75 43.79 13.77
CA TYR A 605 15.15 45.19 13.71
C TYR A 605 13.92 46.08 13.94
N VAL A 606 14.00 46.94 14.96
CA VAL A 606 13.00 47.98 15.18
C VAL A 606 13.70 49.33 15.08
N GLU A 607 13.47 50.02 13.98
CA GLU A 607 13.88 51.42 13.84
C GLU A 607 12.81 52.30 14.49
N SER A 608 13.18 53.04 15.53
CA SER A 608 12.27 53.95 16.22
C SER A 608 12.98 55.26 16.53
N GLY A 609 12.52 56.34 15.88
CA GLY A 609 13.00 57.70 16.16
C GLY A 609 14.47 57.97 15.81
N GLY A 610 15.01 57.35 14.76
CA GLY A 610 16.40 57.54 14.33
C GLY A 610 17.43 56.82 15.21
N LYS A 611 17.00 55.83 15.99
CA LYS A 611 17.86 54.94 16.77
C LYS A 611 17.63 53.49 16.34
N ILE A 612 18.73 52.80 16.06
CA ILE A 612 18.73 51.36 15.83
C ILE A 612 18.79 50.68 17.19
N SER A 613 17.85 49.79 17.47
CA SER A 613 17.91 48.86 18.61
C SER A 613 17.85 47.44 18.07
N ILE A 614 18.87 46.64 18.38
CA ILE A 614 18.88 45.22 18.03
C ILE A 614 18.13 44.49 19.13
N MET A 615 16.99 43.90 18.77
CA MET A 615 16.32 42.87 19.57
C MET A 615 16.54 41.52 18.90
N SER A 616 17.58 40.79 19.32
CA SER A 616 17.69 39.38 18.95
C SER A 616 16.80 38.55 19.88
N THR A 617 15.89 37.80 19.26
CA THR A 617 14.97 36.91 19.94
C THR A 617 15.17 35.52 19.37
N ASP A 618 16.12 34.81 19.98
CA ASP A 618 16.58 33.51 19.50
C ASP A 618 15.80 32.46 20.29
N TYR A 619 15.05 31.58 19.62
CA TYR A 619 14.23 30.60 20.32
C TYR A 619 14.38 29.18 19.76
N LYS A 620 15.12 28.35 20.50
CA LYS A 620 15.27 26.96 20.10
C LYS A 620 14.00 26.19 20.42
N ARG A 621 13.22 25.89 19.39
CA ARG A 621 12.16 24.87 19.46
C ARG A 621 12.83 23.49 19.53
N HIS A 622 12.28 22.60 20.34
CA HIS A 622 12.63 21.19 20.36
C HIS A 622 11.36 20.36 20.46
N THR A 623 11.07 19.55 19.46
CA THR A 623 9.96 18.59 19.48
C THR A 623 10.48 17.23 19.94
N TYR A 624 9.85 16.62 20.95
CA TYR A 624 10.15 15.27 21.41
C TYR A 624 8.89 14.41 21.33
N SER A 625 8.89 13.46 20.40
CA SER A 625 7.78 12.53 20.23
C SER A 625 7.97 11.24 21.02
N ASN A 626 6.86 10.67 21.49
CA ASN A 626 6.80 9.35 22.14
C ASN A 626 6.85 8.18 21.13
N LEU A 627 6.88 8.49 19.82
CA LEU A 627 6.76 7.54 18.72
C LEU A 627 7.90 7.68 17.71
N LEU A 628 8.22 6.59 17.02
CA LEU A 628 9.07 6.63 15.84
C LEU A 628 8.34 7.40 14.71
N PRO A 629 8.95 8.45 14.11
CA PRO A 629 8.40 9.16 12.97
C PRO A 629 8.01 8.24 11.81
N THR A 630 6.87 8.48 11.14
CA THR A 630 6.38 7.55 10.11
C THR A 630 7.27 7.47 8.88
N GLN A 631 8.14 8.45 8.63
CA GLN A 631 9.17 8.38 7.58
C GLN A 631 10.09 7.15 7.70
N PHE A 632 10.27 6.60 8.92
CA PHE A 632 11.00 5.35 9.13
C PHE A 632 10.25 4.10 8.63
N PHE A 633 8.96 4.25 8.32
CA PHE A 633 8.05 3.17 7.92
C PHE A 633 7.39 3.38 6.53
N ASP A 634 7.71 4.47 5.80
CA ASP A 634 7.09 4.81 4.49
C ASP A 634 7.18 3.68 3.45
N PHE A 635 8.24 2.87 3.57
CA PHE A 635 8.57 1.78 2.64
C PHE A 635 8.65 0.40 3.29
N TYR A 636 8.66 0.33 4.63
CA TYR A 636 8.82 -0.93 5.37
C TYR A 636 8.08 -0.86 6.70
N THR A 637 7.16 -1.79 6.94
CA THR A 637 6.54 -1.93 8.26
C THR A 637 7.11 -3.12 9.04
N ASN A 638 7.90 -3.98 8.41
CA ASN A 638 8.70 -4.99 9.10
C ASN A 638 9.97 -4.40 9.73
N ILE A 639 10.27 -4.81 10.96
CA ILE A 639 11.35 -4.30 11.80
C ILE A 639 12.56 -5.25 11.81
N VAL A 640 12.31 -6.56 11.68
CA VAL A 640 13.32 -7.61 11.84
C VAL A 640 13.22 -8.61 10.70
N TYR A 641 14.36 -8.94 10.11
CA TYR A 641 14.49 -10.02 9.13
C TYR A 641 15.38 -11.14 9.64
N TYR A 642 15.04 -12.37 9.30
CA TYR A 642 15.78 -13.58 9.65
C TYR A 642 16.49 -14.13 8.41
N ASP A 643 17.82 -14.21 8.48
CA ASP A 643 18.70 -14.76 7.44
C ASP A 643 18.66 -16.30 7.39
N GLU A 644 18.18 -16.95 8.44
CA GLU A 644 17.99 -18.40 8.53
C GLU A 644 16.71 -18.75 9.32
N VAL A 645 15.86 -19.61 8.75
CA VAL A 645 14.65 -20.13 9.41
C VAL A 645 14.56 -21.63 9.18
N ILE A 646 14.33 -22.41 10.23
CA ILE A 646 14.14 -23.86 10.17
C ILE A 646 12.70 -24.18 10.54
N GLU A 647 11.95 -24.79 9.61
CA GLU A 647 10.63 -25.37 9.83
C GLU A 647 10.78 -26.89 10.04
N TYR A 648 10.55 -27.35 11.26
CA TYR A 648 10.50 -28.76 11.62
C TYR A 648 9.10 -29.34 11.34
N GLN A 649 9.04 -30.50 10.69
CA GLN A 649 7.83 -31.32 10.61
C GLN A 649 7.78 -32.19 11.88
N GLY A 650 7.07 -31.69 12.89
CA GLY A 650 7.03 -32.23 14.24
C GLY A 650 7.51 -31.23 15.30
N ARG A 651 8.02 -31.76 16.41
CA ARG A 651 8.69 -30.98 17.47
C ARG A 651 10.19 -31.04 17.24
N ASP A 652 10.91 -30.04 17.75
CA ASP A 652 12.37 -29.94 17.65
C ASP A 652 13.13 -31.21 18.11
N GLU A 653 12.65 -31.87 19.18
CA GLU A 653 13.25 -33.10 19.73
C GLU A 653 12.63 -34.38 19.15
N SER A 654 11.59 -34.27 18.31
CA SER A 654 10.84 -35.39 17.73
C SER A 654 10.19 -34.99 16.41
N HIS A 655 11.04 -34.76 15.40
CA HIS A 655 10.65 -34.42 14.03
C HIS A 655 10.83 -35.61 13.07
N VAL A 656 10.03 -35.64 12.00
CA VAL A 656 10.21 -36.57 10.87
C VAL A 656 11.07 -35.98 9.74
N GLY A 657 11.58 -34.76 9.94
CA GLY A 657 12.42 -34.00 9.02
C GLY A 657 12.20 -32.50 9.20
N TYR A 658 12.98 -31.69 8.49
CA TYR A 658 12.85 -30.23 8.53
C TYR A 658 13.28 -29.56 7.23
N THR A 659 12.82 -28.33 7.01
CA THR A 659 13.27 -27.47 5.92
C THR A 659 13.96 -26.23 6.47
N LYS A 660 15.20 -26.01 6.06
CA LYS A 660 16.00 -24.82 6.36
C LYS A 660 15.91 -23.85 5.18
N TYR A 661 15.36 -22.67 5.43
CA TYR A 661 15.29 -21.54 4.51
C TYR A 661 16.39 -20.53 4.87
N CYS A 662 17.19 -20.10 3.90
CA CYS A 662 18.19 -19.06 4.08
C CYS A 662 17.90 -17.86 3.17
N TYR A 663 17.96 -16.66 3.74
CA TYR A 663 17.62 -15.41 3.08
C TYR A 663 18.83 -14.48 2.99
N LYS A 664 18.99 -13.83 1.82
CA LYS A 664 19.85 -12.66 1.69
C LYS A 664 19.03 -11.50 2.22
N VAL A 665 19.42 -11.00 3.38
CA VAL A 665 18.78 -9.86 4.05
C VAL A 665 19.57 -8.60 3.71
N GLN A 666 18.93 -7.67 3.01
CA GLN A 666 19.44 -6.33 2.76
C GLN A 666 18.58 -5.35 3.57
N LEU A 667 19.20 -4.65 4.52
CA LEU A 667 18.49 -3.70 5.37
C LEU A 667 18.41 -2.32 4.71
N PRO A 668 17.31 -1.57 4.92
CA PRO A 668 17.20 -0.18 4.48
C PRO A 668 18.38 0.65 4.98
N GLN A 669 18.99 1.39 4.07
CA GLN A 669 20.10 2.28 4.39
C GLN A 669 19.57 3.59 5.00
N SER A 670 20.35 4.20 5.88
CA SER A 670 20.06 5.53 6.41
C SER A 670 21.29 6.41 6.41
N ILE A 671 21.12 7.68 6.06
CA ILE A 671 22.17 8.69 6.14
C ILE A 671 21.96 9.48 7.44
N GLU A 672 22.98 9.46 8.30
CA GLU A 672 23.05 10.34 9.48
C GLU A 672 23.65 11.69 9.05
N TYR A 673 22.79 12.68 8.84
CA TYR A 673 23.24 14.04 8.60
C TYR A 673 23.68 14.67 9.92
N THR A 674 24.98 14.94 10.01
CA THR A 674 25.60 15.64 11.14
C THR A 674 26.07 16.99 10.62
N HIS A 675 25.37 18.08 11.00
CA HIS A 675 25.96 19.41 10.86
C HIS A 675 27.26 19.46 11.68
N SER A 676 28.39 19.67 11.02
CA SER A 676 29.57 20.24 11.66
C SER A 676 29.50 21.76 11.44
N PRO A 677 29.09 22.56 12.44
CA PRO A 677 29.27 23.99 12.38
C PRO A 677 30.76 24.27 12.57
N ASP A 678 31.53 24.18 11.49
CA ASP A 678 32.98 24.44 11.45
C ASP A 678 33.32 25.90 11.81
N ALA A 679 32.31 26.76 11.97
CA ALA A 679 32.42 28.12 12.49
C ALA A 679 32.31 28.23 14.04
N PHE A 680 31.80 27.22 14.76
CA PHE A 680 31.54 27.29 16.21
C PHE A 680 32.20 26.16 17.00
N SER A 681 33.52 26.24 17.14
CA SER A 681 34.35 25.32 17.94
C SER A 681 34.01 25.25 19.44
N TYR A 682 33.22 26.19 19.97
CA TYR A 682 32.85 26.25 21.40
C TYR A 682 31.44 25.74 21.74
N ILE A 683 30.52 25.65 20.78
CA ILE A 683 29.14 25.13 21.00
C ILE A 683 29.08 23.61 20.79
N ASN A 684 30.02 23.06 20.03
CA ASN A 684 29.99 21.70 19.49
C ASN A 684 30.12 20.54 20.50
N GLN A 685 30.39 20.79 21.78
CA GLN A 685 30.56 19.68 22.74
C GLN A 685 29.24 19.01 23.18
N TYR A 686 28.08 19.67 23.02
CA TYR A 686 26.84 19.22 23.69
C TYR A 686 25.58 19.08 22.82
N ASN A 687 25.53 19.56 21.57
CA ASN A 687 24.27 19.68 20.82
C ASN A 687 24.21 18.96 19.44
N SER A 688 25.15 18.05 19.13
CA SER A 688 25.16 17.27 17.89
C SER A 688 24.03 16.19 17.85
N LYS A 689 22.77 16.60 17.71
CA LYS A 689 21.65 15.67 17.49
C LYS A 689 21.55 15.36 15.99
N GLN A 690 21.63 14.07 15.68
CA GLN A 690 21.73 13.56 14.30
C GLN A 690 20.36 13.53 13.64
N LEU A 691 20.28 14.02 12.41
CA LEU A 691 19.10 13.80 11.56
C LEU A 691 19.30 12.48 10.83
N ILE A 692 18.36 11.55 10.99
CA ILE A 692 18.44 10.25 10.31
C ILE A 692 17.42 10.24 9.18
N TYR A 693 17.91 10.23 7.95
CA TYR A 693 17.12 10.04 6.74
C TYR A 693 17.18 8.57 6.33
N VAL A 694 16.04 7.94 6.05
CA VAL A 694 15.99 6.58 5.48
C VAL A 694 15.94 6.72 3.98
N LEU A 695 16.82 5.99 3.28
CA LEU A 695 16.80 5.97 1.82
C LEU A 695 15.66 5.07 1.32
N PRO A 696 15.00 5.44 0.21
CA PRO A 696 14.00 4.60 -0.45
C PRO A 696 14.51 3.18 -0.77
N PRO A 697 13.59 2.20 -0.91
CA PRO A 697 13.91 0.86 -1.36
C PRO A 697 14.61 0.85 -2.72
N THR A 698 15.79 0.28 -2.71
CA THR A 698 16.37 -0.37 -3.87
C THR A 698 15.75 -1.77 -4.02
N ALA A 699 15.73 -2.32 -5.24
CA ALA A 699 15.01 -3.56 -5.55
C ALA A 699 15.48 -4.82 -4.78
N ASP A 700 16.69 -4.79 -4.24
CA ASP A 700 17.28 -5.83 -3.41
C ASP A 700 16.92 -5.71 -1.92
N THR A 701 16.30 -4.61 -1.47
CA THR A 701 15.97 -4.40 -0.05
C THR A 701 14.91 -5.39 0.47
N GLY A 702 15.00 -5.73 1.75
CA GLY A 702 14.20 -6.75 2.40
C GLY A 702 14.95 -8.10 2.44
N ALA A 703 14.21 -9.20 2.32
CA ALA A 703 14.77 -10.54 2.36
C ALA A 703 14.41 -11.33 1.10
N LYS A 704 15.39 -12.02 0.51
CA LYS A 704 15.20 -12.89 -0.67
C LYS A 704 15.74 -14.29 -0.39
N LEU A 705 14.91 -15.32 -0.60
CA LEU A 705 15.29 -16.72 -0.41
C LEU A 705 16.40 -17.10 -1.39
N TRP A 706 17.63 -17.28 -0.91
CA TRP A 706 18.76 -17.70 -1.77
C TRP A 706 19.11 -19.17 -1.62
N LYS A 707 18.62 -19.83 -0.57
CA LYS A 707 18.82 -21.27 -0.35
C LYS A 707 17.65 -21.89 0.42
N LYS A 708 17.24 -23.09 0.01
CA LYS A 708 16.31 -23.97 0.72
C LYS A 708 16.96 -25.35 0.82
N ILE A 709 16.95 -25.96 2.00
CA ILE A 709 17.51 -27.30 2.23
C ILE A 709 16.48 -28.14 2.97
N VAL A 710 16.13 -29.30 2.44
CA VAL A 710 15.17 -30.24 3.03
C VAL A 710 15.95 -31.43 3.59
N TYR A 711 15.61 -31.81 4.83
CA TYR A 711 16.22 -32.88 5.60
C TYR A 711 15.17 -33.95 5.95
N ASN A 712 15.58 -35.21 5.99
CA ASN A 712 14.77 -36.30 6.55
C ASN A 712 14.87 -36.36 8.09
N GLY A 713 14.22 -37.36 8.71
CA GLY A 713 14.27 -37.56 10.16
C GLY A 713 15.62 -38.02 10.74
N ASP A 714 16.59 -38.38 9.89
CA ASP A 714 17.94 -38.79 10.27
C ASP A 714 18.97 -37.66 10.09
N ASP A 715 18.52 -36.41 9.99
CA ASP A 715 19.30 -35.20 9.70
C ASP A 715 20.10 -35.25 8.38
N GLN A 716 19.69 -36.09 7.44
CA GLN A 716 20.31 -36.19 6.11
C GLN A 716 19.61 -35.26 5.13
N VAL A 717 20.39 -34.47 4.39
CA VAL A 717 19.87 -33.64 3.29
C VAL A 717 19.31 -34.55 2.20
N ILE A 718 18.04 -34.33 1.83
CA ILE A 718 17.37 -35.00 0.71
C ILE A 718 17.23 -34.07 -0.51
N GLU A 719 17.12 -32.76 -0.29
CA GLU A 719 17.06 -31.76 -1.37
C GLU A 719 17.74 -30.44 -0.96
N GLU A 720 18.48 -29.81 -1.87
CA GLU A 720 19.06 -28.47 -1.71
C GLU A 720 18.74 -27.63 -2.96
N THR A 721 17.96 -26.57 -2.81
CA THR A 721 17.71 -25.55 -3.86
C THR A 721 18.50 -24.29 -3.55
N ILE A 722 19.23 -23.76 -4.54
CA ILE A 722 19.97 -22.49 -4.48
C ILE A 722 19.40 -21.54 -5.53
N CYS A 723 19.05 -20.32 -5.11
CA CYS A 723 18.46 -19.28 -5.96
C CYS A 723 19.41 -18.09 -6.11
N ASP A 724 19.77 -17.79 -7.36
CA ASP A 724 20.50 -16.60 -7.78
C ASP A 724 19.52 -15.59 -8.41
N TYR A 725 19.76 -14.31 -8.12
CA TYR A 725 18.93 -13.22 -8.58
C TYR A 725 19.78 -12.22 -9.37
N GLU A 726 19.16 -11.54 -10.32
CA GLU A 726 19.75 -10.47 -11.12
C GLU A 726 18.98 -9.16 -10.87
N ILE A 727 19.72 -8.05 -10.78
CA ILE A 727 19.18 -6.71 -10.59
C ILE A 727 19.22 -6.00 -11.94
N PHE A 728 18.05 -5.58 -12.42
CA PHE A 728 17.87 -4.86 -13.67
C PHE A 728 17.67 -3.38 -13.36
N ASN A 729 18.64 -2.53 -13.72
CA ASN A 729 18.51 -1.09 -13.55
C ASN A 729 17.55 -0.49 -14.58
N LYS A 730 16.70 0.43 -14.12
CA LYS A 730 15.70 1.14 -14.96
C LYS A 730 15.86 2.66 -14.89
N GLY A 731 17.00 3.14 -14.42
CA GLY A 731 17.26 4.54 -14.10
C GLY A 731 16.94 4.90 -12.66
N THR A 732 17.14 6.18 -12.38
CA THR A 732 17.06 6.79 -11.05
C THR A 732 16.22 8.07 -11.16
N LEU A 733 15.44 8.36 -10.12
CA LEU A 733 14.79 9.66 -9.91
C LEU A 733 15.28 10.27 -8.58
N TYR A 734 15.16 11.58 -8.45
CA TYR A 734 15.59 12.31 -7.26
C TYR A 734 14.44 13.16 -6.72
N ASP A 735 14.28 13.15 -5.40
CA ASP A 735 13.58 14.20 -4.65
C ASP A 735 14.53 14.84 -3.63
N MET A 736 14.04 15.86 -2.94
CA MET A 736 14.82 16.63 -1.98
C MET A 736 13.99 16.97 -0.74
N PRO A 737 14.02 16.10 0.29
CA PRO A 737 13.49 16.42 1.61
C PRO A 737 14.16 17.64 2.23
N ILE A 738 13.34 18.60 2.68
CA ILE A 738 13.79 19.88 3.24
C ILE A 738 13.51 19.92 4.74
N LYS A 739 14.52 20.39 5.51
CA LYS A 739 14.38 20.77 6.91
C LYS A 739 15.00 22.16 7.14
N LYS A 740 14.47 22.85 8.15
CA LYS A 740 14.81 24.24 8.48
C LYS A 740 15.74 24.28 9.71
N PHE A 741 16.93 24.85 9.55
CA PHE A 741 17.95 24.98 10.59
C PHE A 741 18.50 26.40 10.58
N TRP A 742 17.97 27.30 11.41
CA TRP A 742 18.54 28.65 11.43
C TRP A 742 19.90 28.66 12.14
N GLU A 743 20.97 28.96 11.39
CA GLU A 743 22.25 29.40 11.94
C GLU A 743 22.41 30.91 11.69
N PHE A 744 22.80 31.67 12.73
CA PHE A 744 23.12 33.09 12.62
C PHE A 744 24.62 33.26 12.86
N LYS A 745 25.34 33.76 11.85
CA LYS A 745 26.78 33.97 11.95
C LYS A 745 27.07 35.38 12.45
N THR A 746 27.19 35.55 13.77
CA THR A 746 27.71 36.79 14.38
C THR A 746 29.23 36.88 14.20
N GLY A 747 29.65 37.06 12.95
CA GLY A 747 31.00 37.54 12.67
C GLY A 747 31.17 38.94 13.28
N ASN A 748 32.35 39.25 13.79
CA ASN A 748 32.73 40.62 14.17
C ASN A 748 32.82 41.49 12.91
N VAL A 749 31.68 41.93 12.40
CA VAL A 749 31.62 42.99 11.40
C VAL A 749 31.93 44.28 12.13
N ASP A 750 33.00 44.97 11.69
CA ASP A 750 33.41 46.23 12.27
C ASP A 750 32.40 47.32 11.85
N ILE A 751 31.40 47.53 12.72
CA ILE A 751 30.10 48.19 12.44
C ILE A 751 30.27 49.63 11.91
N TYR A 752 31.45 50.22 12.09
CA TYR A 752 31.77 51.60 11.69
C TYR A 752 32.10 51.78 10.20
N HIS A 753 32.34 50.71 9.42
CA HIS A 753 32.80 50.82 8.03
C HIS A 753 32.06 49.95 7.00
N ALA A 754 31.17 49.06 7.43
CA ALA A 754 30.25 48.39 6.50
C ALA A 754 29.28 49.43 5.93
N ARG A 755 29.11 49.51 4.60
CA ARG A 755 28.04 50.34 4.03
C ARG A 755 26.70 49.69 4.32
N ASP A 756 25.62 50.46 4.28
CA ASP A 756 24.25 49.97 4.56
C ASP A 756 23.81 48.78 3.66
N VAL A 757 24.53 48.52 2.57
CA VAL A 757 24.35 47.36 1.67
C VAL A 757 25.26 46.16 1.99
N ASP A 758 26.39 46.34 2.67
CA ASP A 758 27.30 45.24 3.05
C ASP A 758 26.81 44.49 4.31
N LEU A 759 25.95 45.14 5.12
CA LEU A 759 25.23 44.54 6.24
C LEU A 759 23.92 43.84 5.82
N ILE A 760 23.49 44.00 4.57
CA ILE A 760 22.36 43.26 4.02
C ILE A 760 22.86 41.87 3.62
N MET A 761 22.33 40.86 4.30
CA MET A 761 22.66 39.44 4.18
C MET A 761 22.94 39.02 2.73
N SER A 762 24.21 38.67 2.44
CA SER A 762 24.57 38.06 1.17
C SER A 762 23.92 36.67 1.05
N ASP A 763 23.56 36.26 -0.18
CA ASP A 763 22.95 34.95 -0.46
C ASP A 763 23.75 33.78 0.21
N GLN A 764 25.08 33.92 0.30
CA GLN A 764 26.00 32.97 0.95
C GLN A 764 25.77 32.70 2.45
N HIS A 765 24.95 33.51 3.14
CA HIS A 765 24.66 33.30 4.57
C HIS A 765 23.26 32.70 4.80
N LEU A 766 22.36 32.78 3.81
CA LEU A 766 21.03 32.17 3.88
C LEU A 766 21.02 30.69 3.44
N GLU A 767 22.01 30.25 2.66
CA GLU A 767 22.24 28.83 2.34
C GLU A 767 22.38 27.95 3.59
N GLN A 768 22.84 28.52 4.71
CA GLN A 768 23.01 27.81 5.99
C GLN A 768 21.71 27.68 6.81
N VAL A 769 20.59 28.28 6.36
CA VAL A 769 19.29 28.30 7.09
C VAL A 769 18.43 27.05 6.80
N TYR A 770 18.77 26.27 5.77
CA TYR A 770 18.07 25.04 5.39
C TYR A 770 19.06 23.92 5.19
N GLY A 771 18.69 22.73 5.67
CA GLY A 771 19.40 21.50 5.44
C GLY A 771 18.48 20.60 4.63
N TYR A 772 18.86 20.38 3.39
CA TYR A 772 18.19 19.49 2.47
C TYR A 772 19.17 18.41 2.02
N ILE A 773 18.63 17.26 1.62
CA ILE A 773 19.42 16.13 1.13
C ILE A 773 18.76 15.61 -0.14
N ASN A 774 19.53 15.39 -1.20
CA ASN A 774 19.00 14.73 -2.38
C ASN A 774 18.83 13.24 -2.07
N GLN A 775 17.58 12.79 -2.16
CA GLN A 775 17.17 11.43 -1.88
C GLN A 775 17.01 10.68 -3.22
N GLU A 776 17.56 9.47 -3.28
CA GLU A 776 17.66 8.69 -4.52
C GLU A 776 16.59 7.59 -4.58
N TYR A 777 15.76 7.62 -5.62
CA TYR A 777 14.85 6.51 -5.97
C TYR A 777 15.46 5.68 -7.10
N LYS A 778 15.95 4.49 -6.79
CA LYS A 778 16.36 3.53 -7.82
C LYS A 778 15.14 2.77 -8.31
N LEU A 779 14.84 2.90 -9.60
CA LEU A 779 13.71 2.23 -10.25
C LEU A 779 14.01 0.75 -10.58
N ASP A 780 15.04 0.18 -9.97
CA ASP A 780 15.54 -1.16 -10.25
C ASP A 780 14.45 -2.23 -10.07
N ALA A 781 14.67 -3.41 -10.62
CA ALA A 781 13.88 -4.59 -10.31
C ALA A 781 14.75 -5.84 -10.17
N ILE A 782 14.42 -6.69 -9.21
CA ILE A 782 15.10 -7.95 -8.97
C ILE A 782 14.28 -9.11 -9.56
N ARG A 783 14.93 -10.04 -10.25
CA ARG A 783 14.31 -11.25 -10.83
C ARG A 783 15.16 -12.49 -10.56
N LEU A 784 14.52 -13.65 -10.43
CA LEU A 784 15.18 -14.94 -10.25
C LEU A 784 15.88 -15.35 -11.56
N SER A 785 17.20 -15.24 -11.64
CA SER A 785 17.95 -15.52 -12.86
C SER A 785 18.43 -16.98 -12.95
N LYS A 786 18.58 -17.66 -11.81
CA LYS A 786 18.93 -19.09 -11.77
C LYS A 786 18.45 -19.79 -10.50
N GLU A 787 18.01 -21.02 -10.66
CA GLU A 787 17.72 -21.98 -9.60
C GLU A 787 18.58 -23.23 -9.81
N THR A 788 19.09 -23.82 -8.74
CA THR A 788 19.93 -25.03 -8.78
C THR A 788 19.48 -25.99 -7.69
N THR A 789 18.86 -27.08 -8.09
CA THR A 789 18.23 -28.06 -7.20
C THR A 789 19.04 -29.35 -7.22
N LYS A 790 19.57 -29.75 -6.06
CA LYS A 790 20.29 -31.00 -5.84
C LYS A 790 19.42 -31.96 -5.07
N LYS A 791 19.07 -33.10 -5.65
CA LYS A 791 18.34 -34.20 -4.99
C LYS A 791 19.34 -35.29 -4.60
N TYR A 792 19.36 -35.64 -3.33
CA TYR A 792 20.29 -36.61 -2.76
C TYR A 792 19.58 -37.96 -2.70
N THR A 793 20.10 -38.92 -3.47
CA THR A 793 19.53 -40.27 -3.59
C THR A 793 20.55 -41.31 -3.17
N PRO A 794 20.16 -42.55 -2.81
CA PRO A 794 21.10 -43.64 -2.56
C PRO A 794 22.04 -43.93 -3.73
N GLN A 795 21.67 -43.52 -4.95
CA GLN A 795 22.45 -43.67 -6.18
C GLN A 795 23.36 -42.45 -6.48
N GLY A 796 23.40 -41.43 -5.60
CA GLY A 796 24.19 -40.21 -5.75
C GLY A 796 23.35 -38.93 -5.82
N VAL A 797 24.03 -37.81 -6.11
CA VAL A 797 23.41 -36.48 -6.18
C VAL A 797 22.97 -36.17 -7.62
N VAL A 798 21.68 -35.90 -7.81
CA VAL A 798 21.13 -35.39 -9.06
C VAL A 798 21.07 -33.88 -8.98
N THR A 799 21.81 -33.16 -9.85
CA THR A 799 21.73 -31.70 -9.94
C THR A 799 20.91 -31.30 -11.16
N GLU A 800 19.85 -30.53 -10.92
CA GLU A 800 19.03 -29.85 -11.92
C GLU A 800 19.35 -28.34 -11.85
N VAL A 801 19.53 -27.67 -12.99
CA VAL A 801 19.75 -26.21 -13.04
C VAL A 801 18.73 -25.60 -13.97
N LYS A 802 17.94 -24.65 -13.45
CA LYS A 802 17.09 -23.76 -14.24
C LYS A 802 17.76 -22.40 -14.34
N ARG A 803 17.87 -21.82 -15.53
CA ARG A 803 18.27 -20.42 -15.76
C ARG A 803 17.14 -19.69 -16.47
N ILE A 804 16.94 -18.42 -16.15
CA ILE A 804 15.91 -17.56 -16.74
C ILE A 804 16.57 -16.29 -17.25
N GLU A 805 16.39 -16.01 -18.54
CA GLU A 805 16.80 -14.78 -19.20
C GLU A 805 15.55 -13.93 -19.47
N TYR A 806 15.65 -12.62 -19.20
CA TYR A 806 14.53 -11.67 -19.24
C TYR A 806 14.69 -10.64 -20.36
N ASP A 807 13.57 -10.16 -20.89
CA ASP A 807 13.55 -9.01 -21.80
C ASP A 807 14.01 -7.74 -21.06
N PRO A 808 15.03 -7.00 -21.53
CA PRO A 808 15.54 -5.83 -20.83
C PRO A 808 14.54 -4.67 -20.71
N ALA A 809 13.51 -4.60 -21.55
CA ALA A 809 12.49 -3.55 -21.49
C ALA A 809 11.40 -3.83 -20.45
N HIS A 810 10.74 -5.00 -20.52
CA HIS A 810 9.56 -5.33 -19.71
C HIS A 810 9.82 -6.34 -18.58
N LEU A 811 11.03 -6.92 -18.50
CA LEU A 811 11.43 -7.95 -17.53
C LEU A 811 10.51 -9.18 -17.48
N LEU A 812 9.97 -9.56 -18.63
CA LEU A 812 9.25 -10.83 -18.83
C LEU A 812 10.23 -11.91 -19.33
N PRO A 813 10.08 -13.19 -18.92
CA PRO A 813 10.96 -14.25 -19.40
C PRO A 813 10.93 -14.39 -20.93
N VAL A 814 12.12 -14.41 -21.54
CA VAL A 814 12.35 -14.65 -22.97
C VAL A 814 13.06 -15.97 -23.24
N LYS A 815 13.78 -16.53 -22.26
CA LYS A 815 14.39 -17.85 -22.39
C LYS A 815 14.56 -18.53 -21.04
N GLU A 816 14.25 -19.82 -21.01
CA GLU A 816 14.48 -20.71 -19.86
C GLU A 816 15.40 -21.86 -20.29
N ILE A 817 16.40 -22.19 -19.47
CA ILE A 817 17.32 -23.31 -19.72
C ILE A 817 17.26 -24.25 -18.52
N SER A 818 16.83 -25.49 -18.74
CA SER A 818 16.79 -26.56 -17.74
C SER A 818 17.80 -27.65 -18.12
N THR A 819 18.84 -27.85 -17.32
CA THR A 819 19.75 -29.00 -17.46
C THR A 819 19.33 -30.13 -16.53
N GLY A 820 19.15 -31.34 -17.09
CA GLY A 820 18.96 -32.56 -16.29
C GLY A 820 20.26 -33.06 -15.65
N ARG A 821 20.31 -34.37 -15.35
CA ARG A 821 21.45 -35.06 -14.69
C ARG A 821 22.83 -34.80 -15.31
N THR A 822 22.89 -34.43 -16.59
CA THR A 822 24.13 -34.03 -17.27
C THR A 822 23.91 -32.75 -18.08
N PRO A 823 24.94 -31.94 -18.35
CA PRO A 823 24.86 -30.83 -19.30
C PRO A 823 24.45 -31.27 -20.72
N ALA A 824 24.62 -32.55 -21.06
CA ALA A 824 24.20 -33.16 -22.32
C ALA A 824 22.72 -33.62 -22.35
N ASP A 825 21.95 -33.32 -21.31
CA ASP A 825 20.48 -33.36 -21.31
C ASP A 825 19.93 -31.97 -20.99
N SER A 826 20.41 -30.97 -21.74
CA SER A 826 19.89 -29.60 -21.66
C SER A 826 18.65 -29.44 -22.52
N ILE A 827 17.56 -28.96 -21.92
CA ILE A 827 16.38 -28.43 -22.62
C ILE A 827 16.43 -26.91 -22.48
N SER A 828 16.29 -26.17 -23.56
CA SER A 828 16.02 -24.73 -23.49
C SER A 828 14.75 -24.37 -24.24
N ILE A 829 14.02 -23.41 -23.69
CA ILE A 829 12.78 -22.88 -24.24
C ILE A 829 13.01 -21.40 -24.50
N THR A 830 12.71 -20.92 -25.70
CA THR A 830 12.70 -19.48 -26.00
C THR A 830 11.29 -19.01 -26.33
N TYR A 831 10.98 -17.79 -25.92
CA TYR A 831 9.69 -17.14 -26.10
C TYR A 831 9.87 -15.86 -26.91
N LYS A 832 8.97 -15.64 -27.87
CA LYS A 832 8.67 -14.29 -28.35
C LYS A 832 7.26 -13.91 -27.96
N ARG A 833 7.09 -12.62 -27.74
CA ARG A 833 5.91 -11.94 -27.19
C ARG A 833 5.56 -10.74 -28.08
N PRO A 834 4.36 -10.13 -28.00
CA PRO A 834 3.93 -9.11 -28.97
C PRO A 834 4.93 -7.98 -29.24
N TYR A 835 5.64 -7.49 -28.21
CA TYR A 835 6.65 -6.43 -28.36
C TYR A 835 7.93 -6.81 -29.13
N HIS A 836 8.09 -8.07 -29.54
CA HIS A 836 9.13 -8.51 -30.47
C HIS A 836 8.73 -8.37 -31.95
N TYR A 837 7.52 -7.87 -32.23
CA TYR A 837 6.92 -7.79 -33.56
C TYR A 837 6.44 -6.36 -33.83
N THR A 838 6.77 -5.81 -35.00
CA THR A 838 6.43 -4.44 -35.40
C THR A 838 5.20 -4.33 -36.30
N GLN A 839 4.61 -5.47 -36.68
CA GLN A 839 3.41 -5.56 -37.51
C GLN A 839 2.12 -5.68 -36.69
N SER A 840 1.00 -5.30 -37.31
CA SER A 840 -0.34 -5.64 -36.82
C SER A 840 -0.52 -7.17 -36.77
N PRO A 841 -1.21 -7.73 -35.75
CA PRO A 841 -1.91 -7.04 -34.67
C PRO A 841 -1.06 -6.75 -33.42
N TYR A 842 0.21 -7.18 -33.40
CA TYR A 842 1.05 -7.17 -32.21
C TYR A 842 1.33 -5.75 -31.68
N THR A 843 1.48 -4.76 -32.56
CA THR A 843 1.56 -3.35 -32.15
C THR A 843 0.31 -2.87 -31.40
N GLY A 844 -0.87 -3.33 -31.81
CA GLY A 844 -2.14 -3.07 -31.12
C GLY A 844 -2.23 -3.75 -29.75
N MET A 845 -1.66 -4.96 -29.63
CA MET A 845 -1.55 -5.69 -28.35
C MET A 845 -0.63 -4.94 -27.37
N VAL A 846 0.55 -4.50 -27.81
CA VAL A 846 1.51 -3.73 -27.00
C VAL A 846 0.92 -2.41 -26.54
N ASN A 847 0.22 -1.67 -27.42
CA ASN A 847 -0.45 -0.42 -27.07
C ASN A 847 -1.55 -0.59 -26.00
N LYS A 848 -2.06 -1.81 -25.79
CA LYS A 848 -3.02 -2.20 -24.74
C LYS A 848 -2.36 -2.87 -23.52
N ASN A 849 -1.03 -2.84 -23.42
CA ASN A 849 -0.24 -3.54 -22.41
C ASN A 849 -0.44 -5.08 -22.38
N ILE A 850 -0.87 -5.67 -23.50
CA ILE A 850 -0.92 -7.14 -23.67
C ILE A 850 0.50 -7.61 -24.03
N LEU A 851 1.35 -7.72 -23.01
CA LEU A 851 2.80 -7.99 -23.13
C LEU A 851 3.16 -9.46 -22.88
N ASN A 852 2.47 -10.12 -21.95
CA ASN A 852 2.80 -11.45 -21.44
C ASN A 852 2.18 -12.60 -22.25
N THR A 853 1.47 -12.32 -23.33
CA THR A 853 1.06 -13.35 -24.30
C THR A 853 2.29 -13.98 -24.97
N VAL A 854 2.28 -15.29 -25.18
CA VAL A 854 3.33 -15.99 -25.96
C VAL A 854 2.86 -16.12 -27.41
N VAL A 855 3.71 -15.67 -28.35
CA VAL A 855 3.46 -15.71 -29.80
C VAL A 855 4.26 -16.82 -30.46
N GLU A 856 5.54 -16.96 -30.09
CA GLU A 856 6.43 -18.03 -30.58
C GLU A 856 7.05 -18.72 -29.36
N LYS A 857 6.97 -20.05 -29.30
CA LYS A 857 7.68 -20.90 -28.33
C LYS A 857 8.55 -21.89 -29.11
N LYS A 858 9.86 -21.87 -28.87
CA LYS A 858 10.80 -22.86 -29.44
C LYS A 858 11.41 -23.70 -28.34
N VAL A 859 11.48 -25.01 -28.55
CA VAL A 859 12.10 -25.95 -27.63
C VAL A 859 13.32 -26.56 -28.31
N TYR A 860 14.46 -26.50 -27.63
CA TYR A 860 15.73 -27.03 -28.08
C TYR A 860 16.19 -28.12 -27.10
N LYS A 861 16.81 -29.18 -27.62
CA LYS A 861 17.62 -30.12 -26.82
C LYS A 861 19.07 -30.01 -27.28
N ASN A 862 19.99 -29.73 -26.36
CA ASN A 862 21.42 -29.56 -26.65
C ASN A 862 21.67 -28.60 -27.83
N ASN A 863 21.04 -27.42 -27.77
CA ASN A 863 21.03 -26.38 -28.80
C ASN A 863 20.41 -26.77 -30.17
N SER A 864 19.99 -28.02 -30.36
CA SER A 864 19.28 -28.47 -31.56
C SER A 864 17.78 -28.21 -31.40
N LEU A 865 17.18 -27.52 -32.35
CA LEU A 865 15.74 -27.21 -32.34
C LEU A 865 14.93 -28.52 -32.47
N LEU A 866 14.14 -28.84 -31.45
CA LEU A 866 13.23 -29.99 -31.44
C LEU A 866 11.85 -29.63 -31.99
N GLU A 867 11.32 -28.47 -31.61
CA GLU A 867 10.01 -28.01 -32.05
C GLU A 867 9.84 -26.49 -31.98
N THR A 868 8.96 -25.97 -32.82
CA THR A 868 8.45 -24.59 -32.80
C THR A 868 6.93 -24.64 -32.74
N GLY A 869 6.33 -23.99 -31.75
CA GLY A 869 4.92 -23.63 -31.74
C GLY A 869 4.77 -22.13 -31.96
N THR A 870 3.94 -21.72 -32.91
CA THR A 870 3.65 -20.31 -33.20
C THR A 870 2.15 -20.07 -33.19
N THR A 871 1.67 -19.28 -32.23
CA THR A 871 0.28 -18.82 -32.19
C THR A 871 0.23 -17.48 -32.92
N ASN A 872 -0.27 -17.48 -34.16
CA ASN A 872 -0.50 -16.23 -34.89
C ASN A 872 -1.80 -15.59 -34.38
N TYR A 873 -1.73 -14.32 -33.98
CA TYR A 873 -2.89 -13.58 -33.52
C TYR A 873 -3.56 -12.80 -34.66
N LYS A 874 -4.84 -12.49 -34.48
CA LYS A 874 -5.60 -11.57 -35.33
C LYS A 874 -6.42 -10.64 -34.43
N GLN A 875 -6.53 -9.38 -34.83
CA GLN A 875 -7.59 -8.51 -34.32
C GLN A 875 -8.88 -8.92 -35.02
N TRP A 876 -9.73 -9.69 -34.33
CA TRP A 876 -10.97 -10.23 -34.92
C TRP A 876 -12.06 -9.16 -35.04
N PHE A 877 -12.14 -8.29 -34.03
CA PHE A 877 -13.04 -7.15 -33.92
C PHE A 877 -12.35 -6.05 -33.12
N THR A 878 -13.01 -4.92 -32.88
CA THR A 878 -12.53 -3.90 -31.94
C THR A 878 -12.22 -4.54 -30.59
N ASP A 879 -10.98 -4.31 -30.13
CA ASP A 879 -10.37 -4.82 -28.90
C ASP A 879 -10.18 -6.35 -28.76
N ILE A 880 -10.79 -7.19 -29.61
CA ILE A 880 -10.62 -8.65 -29.55
C ILE A 880 -9.33 -9.07 -30.29
N TYR A 881 -8.25 -9.20 -29.53
CA TYR A 881 -6.97 -9.78 -29.96
C TYR A 881 -6.90 -11.25 -29.52
N ALA A 882 -7.20 -12.17 -30.45
CA ALA A 882 -7.28 -13.60 -30.15
C ALA A 882 -6.47 -14.42 -31.18
N PRO A 883 -6.13 -15.69 -30.88
CA PRO A 883 -5.53 -16.60 -31.85
C PRO A 883 -6.29 -16.64 -33.17
N MET A 884 -5.55 -16.77 -34.26
CA MET A 884 -6.08 -17.03 -35.61
C MET A 884 -5.75 -18.46 -36.02
N ASN A 885 -4.51 -18.87 -35.77
CA ASN A 885 -4.08 -20.25 -35.89
C ASN A 885 -2.90 -20.53 -34.96
N PHE A 886 -2.72 -21.80 -34.65
CA PHE A 886 -1.51 -22.35 -34.06
C PHE A 886 -0.81 -23.21 -35.11
N CYS A 887 0.39 -22.78 -35.50
CA CYS A 887 1.28 -23.55 -36.34
C CYS A 887 2.24 -24.36 -35.46
N TYR A 888 2.49 -25.60 -35.86
CA TYR A 888 3.46 -26.47 -35.23
C TYR A 888 4.53 -26.89 -36.25
N GLN A 889 5.76 -27.03 -35.78
CA GLN A 889 6.85 -27.63 -36.54
C GLN A 889 7.66 -28.52 -35.61
N LYS A 890 7.78 -29.80 -35.95
CA LYS A 890 8.71 -30.73 -35.31
C LYS A 890 10.02 -30.81 -36.10
N GLN A 891 11.12 -31.13 -35.43
CA GLN A 891 12.43 -31.34 -36.06
C GLN A 891 12.34 -32.30 -37.26
N GLY A 892 12.91 -31.87 -38.40
CA GLY A 892 12.89 -32.61 -39.66
C GLY A 892 11.61 -32.46 -40.49
N ASN A 893 10.54 -31.89 -39.93
CA ASN A 893 9.28 -31.66 -40.63
C ASN A 893 9.15 -30.20 -41.09
N ASN A 894 8.28 -29.98 -42.09
CA ASN A 894 7.80 -28.65 -42.45
C ASN A 894 6.89 -28.11 -41.34
N GLN A 895 6.77 -26.78 -41.26
CA GLN A 895 5.79 -26.12 -40.41
C GLN A 895 4.38 -26.30 -41.02
N GLU A 896 3.42 -26.70 -40.21
CA GLU A 896 2.03 -26.91 -40.61
C GLU A 896 1.06 -26.12 -39.71
N VAL A 897 -0.13 -25.82 -40.24
CA VAL A 897 -1.23 -25.24 -39.46
C VAL A 897 -1.95 -26.37 -38.74
N HIS A 898 -1.71 -26.52 -37.44
CA HIS A 898 -2.27 -27.60 -36.64
C HIS A 898 -3.69 -27.28 -36.15
N LEU A 899 -3.94 -26.03 -35.78
CA LEU A 899 -5.26 -25.53 -35.37
C LEU A 899 -5.54 -24.18 -36.03
N THR A 900 -6.74 -24.00 -36.57
CA THR A 900 -7.33 -22.67 -36.83
C THR A 900 -8.45 -22.40 -35.84
N TYR A 901 -8.68 -21.12 -35.56
CA TYR A 901 -9.72 -20.66 -34.64
C TYR A 901 -10.60 -19.62 -35.34
N GLU A 902 -11.88 -19.62 -35.03
CA GLU A 902 -12.83 -18.57 -35.42
C GLU A 902 -13.53 -18.04 -34.17
N TYR A 903 -13.64 -16.71 -34.05
CA TYR A 903 -14.23 -16.02 -32.91
C TYR A 903 -15.40 -15.15 -33.35
N ASN A 904 -16.43 -15.04 -32.49
CA ASN A 904 -17.57 -14.16 -32.72
C ASN A 904 -17.32 -12.73 -32.17
N GLN A 905 -18.27 -11.82 -32.43
CA GLN A 905 -18.20 -10.41 -32.00
C GLN A 905 -18.16 -10.19 -30.47
N HIS A 906 -18.47 -11.22 -29.68
CA HIS A 906 -18.46 -11.23 -28.22
C HIS A 906 -17.15 -11.77 -27.63
N GLY A 907 -16.18 -12.15 -28.48
CA GLY A 907 -14.89 -12.72 -28.06
C GLY A 907 -14.93 -14.23 -27.82
N GLN A 908 -16.06 -14.89 -28.07
CA GLN A 908 -16.24 -16.32 -27.82
C GLN A 908 -15.72 -17.16 -28.98
N LEU A 909 -15.09 -18.30 -28.67
CA LEU A 909 -14.70 -19.31 -29.66
C LEU A 909 -15.96 -19.87 -30.34
N GLN A 910 -15.98 -19.84 -31.66
CA GLN A 910 -17.13 -20.19 -32.49
C GLN A 910 -16.86 -21.45 -33.33
N ALA A 911 -15.65 -21.61 -33.83
CA ALA A 911 -15.22 -22.85 -34.49
C ALA A 911 -13.72 -23.08 -34.31
N THR A 912 -13.32 -24.34 -34.42
CA THR A 912 -11.94 -24.76 -34.63
C THR A 912 -11.86 -25.70 -35.82
N THR A 913 -10.76 -25.64 -36.58
CA THR A 913 -10.40 -26.71 -37.51
C THR A 913 -9.02 -27.22 -37.15
N LYS A 914 -8.93 -28.52 -36.83
CA LYS A 914 -7.67 -29.23 -36.60
C LYS A 914 -7.22 -29.93 -37.87
N ASP A 915 -5.92 -29.83 -38.17
CA ASP A 915 -5.26 -30.48 -39.30
C ASP A 915 -6.03 -30.31 -40.63
N ASN A 916 -6.59 -29.11 -40.84
CA ASN A 916 -7.45 -28.69 -41.97
C ASN A 916 -8.66 -29.59 -42.29
N SER A 917 -9.04 -30.51 -41.39
CA SER A 917 -9.99 -31.58 -41.69
C SER A 917 -11.04 -31.79 -40.59
N LEU A 918 -10.62 -31.88 -39.33
CA LEU A 918 -11.50 -32.08 -38.18
C LEU A 918 -12.09 -30.74 -37.74
N LYS A 919 -13.39 -30.54 -37.96
CA LYS A 919 -14.08 -29.27 -37.71
C LYS A 919 -15.04 -29.39 -36.54
N VAL A 920 -14.90 -28.50 -35.56
CA VAL A 920 -15.80 -28.43 -34.40
C VAL A 920 -16.38 -27.03 -34.31
N VAL A 921 -17.70 -26.93 -34.22
CA VAL A 921 -18.43 -25.68 -33.99
C VAL A 921 -18.92 -25.64 -32.55
N TYR A 922 -18.82 -24.47 -31.94
CA TYR A 922 -19.25 -24.20 -30.57
C TYR A 922 -20.38 -23.17 -30.60
N ILE A 923 -21.51 -23.50 -29.96
CA ILE A 923 -22.55 -22.54 -29.61
C ILE A 923 -22.49 -22.39 -28.11
N SER A 924 -21.92 -21.28 -27.62
CA SER A 924 -21.77 -21.01 -26.19
C SER A 924 -22.83 -20.04 -25.66
N ASN A 925 -23.04 -20.07 -24.34
CA ASN A 925 -23.83 -19.09 -23.60
C ASN A 925 -22.99 -17.82 -23.28
N ALA A 926 -23.56 -16.85 -22.57
CA ALA A 926 -22.85 -15.62 -22.17
C ALA A 926 -21.63 -15.85 -21.24
N TYR A 927 -21.53 -17.00 -20.58
CA TYR A 927 -20.36 -17.43 -19.81
C TYR A 927 -19.26 -18.09 -20.66
N SER A 928 -19.39 -18.10 -21.99
CA SER A 928 -18.55 -18.88 -22.91
C SER A 928 -18.63 -20.40 -22.73
N GLN A 929 -19.55 -20.90 -21.89
CA GLN A 929 -19.78 -22.33 -21.68
C GLN A 929 -20.51 -22.94 -22.90
N PRO A 930 -20.08 -24.09 -23.43
CA PRO A 930 -20.67 -24.68 -24.63
C PRO A 930 -22.07 -25.22 -24.35
N VAL A 931 -23.09 -24.67 -25.01
CA VAL A 931 -24.48 -25.16 -24.98
C VAL A 931 -24.68 -26.26 -26.03
N ALA A 932 -23.97 -26.15 -27.16
CA ALA A 932 -23.84 -27.22 -28.14
C ALA A 932 -22.40 -27.29 -28.67
N VAL A 933 -21.86 -28.50 -28.75
CA VAL A 933 -20.62 -28.84 -29.45
C VAL A 933 -21.02 -29.70 -30.65
N ILE A 934 -20.66 -29.25 -31.85
CA ILE A 934 -20.98 -29.92 -33.11
C ILE A 934 -19.66 -30.31 -33.80
N ASP A 935 -19.27 -31.57 -33.67
CA ASP A 935 -18.13 -32.15 -34.39
C ASP A 935 -18.57 -32.63 -35.79
N GLN A 936 -17.64 -32.59 -36.74
CA GLN A 936 -17.82 -32.88 -38.18
C GLN A 936 -18.78 -31.93 -38.92
N ALA A 937 -18.86 -30.65 -38.51
CA ALA A 937 -19.62 -29.61 -39.21
C ALA A 937 -18.85 -28.29 -39.38
N THR A 938 -19.22 -27.50 -40.38
CA THR A 938 -18.77 -26.10 -40.53
C THR A 938 -19.72 -25.13 -39.84
N TYR A 939 -19.21 -23.96 -39.45
CA TYR A 939 -20.04 -22.88 -38.92
C TYR A 939 -21.11 -22.42 -39.92
N SER A 940 -20.83 -22.47 -41.23
CA SER A 940 -21.79 -22.16 -42.29
C SER A 940 -23.00 -23.10 -42.30
N GLU A 941 -22.80 -24.41 -42.12
CA GLU A 941 -23.88 -25.40 -42.05
C GLU A 941 -24.73 -25.20 -40.79
N VAL A 942 -24.10 -25.01 -39.63
CA VAL A 942 -24.80 -24.73 -38.37
C VAL A 942 -25.59 -23.42 -38.43
N LYS A 943 -25.02 -22.38 -39.06
CA LYS A 943 -25.69 -21.10 -39.29
C LYS A 943 -26.87 -21.21 -40.26
N ALA A 944 -26.80 -22.09 -41.26
CA ALA A 944 -27.91 -22.37 -42.16
C ALA A 944 -29.03 -23.15 -41.46
N ALA A 945 -28.70 -24.09 -40.58
CA ALA A 945 -29.66 -24.90 -39.83
C ALA A 945 -30.43 -24.09 -38.75
N LEU A 946 -29.75 -23.20 -38.02
CA LEU A 946 -30.33 -22.47 -36.87
C LEU A 946 -30.72 -21.02 -37.14
N GLY A 947 -30.10 -20.40 -38.14
CA GLY A 947 -30.17 -18.95 -38.35
C GLY A 947 -29.31 -18.16 -37.35
N ILE A 948 -28.71 -17.06 -37.82
CA ILE A 948 -27.80 -16.23 -37.01
C ILE A 948 -28.48 -15.63 -35.77
N THR A 949 -29.77 -15.31 -35.84
CA THR A 949 -30.55 -14.69 -34.75
C THR A 949 -30.71 -15.61 -33.53
N LEU A 950 -30.77 -16.93 -33.73
CA LEU A 950 -30.79 -17.88 -32.61
C LEU A 950 -29.39 -18.00 -31.99
N ILE A 951 -28.35 -18.17 -32.80
CA ILE A 951 -26.96 -18.31 -32.34
C ILE A 951 -26.52 -17.07 -31.54
N ASP A 952 -26.77 -15.86 -32.07
CA ASP A 952 -26.42 -14.59 -31.43
C ASP A 952 -27.34 -14.23 -30.24
N ARG A 953 -28.52 -14.86 -30.11
CA ARG A 953 -29.32 -14.81 -28.87
C ARG A 953 -28.71 -15.71 -27.80
N VAL A 954 -28.43 -16.98 -28.11
CA VAL A 954 -27.81 -17.94 -27.18
C VAL A 954 -26.48 -17.41 -26.65
N ALA A 955 -25.64 -16.83 -27.52
CA ALA A 955 -24.37 -16.20 -27.16
C ALA A 955 -24.47 -15.08 -26.11
N ARG A 956 -25.64 -14.42 -25.98
CA ARG A 956 -25.91 -13.36 -24.98
C ARG A 956 -26.75 -13.84 -23.78
N SER A 957 -27.28 -15.05 -23.81
CA SER A 957 -28.08 -15.60 -22.71
C SER A 957 -27.19 -16.22 -21.63
N TYR A 958 -27.38 -15.82 -20.36
CA TYR A 958 -26.76 -16.51 -19.22
C TYR A 958 -27.42 -17.86 -18.93
N LEU A 959 -28.74 -17.92 -19.07
CA LEU A 959 -29.55 -19.13 -19.05
C LEU A 959 -30.27 -19.26 -20.39
N VAL A 960 -30.09 -20.39 -21.08
CA VAL A 960 -30.73 -20.65 -22.37
C VAL A 960 -32.14 -21.19 -22.12
N SER A 961 -33.15 -20.60 -22.78
CA SER A 961 -34.54 -21.03 -22.60
C SER A 961 -34.81 -22.42 -23.17
N ASP A 962 -35.74 -23.16 -22.56
CA ASP A 962 -36.16 -24.49 -23.04
C ASP A 962 -36.57 -24.46 -24.53
N ASN A 963 -37.25 -23.40 -24.97
CA ASN A 963 -37.65 -23.19 -26.36
C ASN A 963 -36.48 -23.08 -27.34
N ASP A 964 -35.33 -22.58 -26.88
CA ASP A 964 -34.11 -22.52 -27.69
C ASP A 964 -33.28 -23.80 -27.55
N MET A 965 -33.27 -24.46 -26.38
CA MET A 965 -32.71 -25.80 -26.23
C MET A 965 -33.40 -26.84 -27.14
N VAL A 966 -34.73 -26.77 -27.31
CA VAL A 966 -35.46 -27.61 -28.28
C VAL A 966 -34.94 -27.42 -29.70
N LYS A 967 -34.67 -26.17 -30.13
CA LYS A 967 -34.13 -25.88 -31.47
C LYS A 967 -32.67 -26.33 -31.62
N LEU A 968 -31.86 -26.21 -30.57
CA LEU A 968 -30.50 -26.74 -30.56
C LEU A 968 -30.50 -28.27 -30.65
N ASN A 969 -31.44 -28.95 -29.99
CA ASN A 969 -31.57 -30.40 -30.08
C ASN A 969 -32.02 -30.89 -31.47
N GLN A 970 -32.72 -30.07 -32.27
CA GLN A 970 -33.05 -30.38 -33.66
C GLN A 970 -31.82 -30.48 -34.58
N LEU A 971 -30.66 -29.97 -34.19
CA LEU A 971 -29.41 -30.11 -34.95
C LEU A 971 -29.10 -31.57 -35.32
N ARG A 972 -29.42 -32.54 -34.44
CA ARG A 972 -29.18 -33.98 -34.70
C ARG A 972 -29.94 -34.52 -35.91
N GLN A 973 -31.09 -33.92 -36.23
CA GLN A 973 -31.90 -34.25 -37.41
C GLN A 973 -31.51 -33.41 -38.63
N LEU A 974 -31.11 -32.15 -38.42
CA LEU A 974 -30.75 -31.22 -39.49
C LEU A 974 -29.33 -31.45 -40.05
N LEU A 975 -28.43 -32.01 -39.25
CA LEU A 975 -27.03 -32.30 -39.59
C LEU A 975 -26.70 -33.79 -39.30
N PRO A 976 -27.25 -34.75 -40.07
CA PRO A 976 -27.15 -36.19 -39.76
C PRO A 976 -25.73 -36.78 -39.82
N ASN A 977 -24.77 -36.04 -40.37
CA ASN A 977 -23.36 -36.44 -40.42
C ASN A 977 -22.51 -35.86 -39.27
N ALA A 978 -23.10 -35.02 -38.41
CA ALA A 978 -22.41 -34.34 -37.33
C ALA A 978 -22.65 -35.04 -35.98
N LEU A 979 -21.62 -35.07 -35.13
CA LEU A 979 -21.73 -35.57 -33.76
C LEU A 979 -22.03 -34.39 -32.84
N ILE A 980 -23.20 -34.40 -32.20
CA ILE A 980 -23.73 -33.26 -31.46
C ILE A 980 -23.95 -33.64 -29.98
N THR A 981 -23.18 -32.99 -29.10
CA THR A 981 -23.41 -33.00 -27.65
C THR A 981 -24.00 -31.67 -27.23
N THR A 982 -25.06 -31.69 -26.42
CA THR A 982 -25.75 -30.49 -25.91
C THR A 982 -25.76 -30.46 -24.39
N TYR A 983 -25.62 -29.26 -23.80
CA TYR A 983 -25.48 -29.08 -22.36
C TYR A 983 -26.54 -28.10 -21.83
N THR A 984 -26.99 -28.32 -20.60
CA THR A 984 -27.76 -27.34 -19.82
C THR A 984 -26.99 -26.92 -18.57
N TYR A 985 -27.27 -25.74 -18.03
CA TYR A 985 -26.53 -25.15 -16.90
C TYR A 985 -27.46 -24.51 -15.88
N LYS A 986 -27.13 -24.65 -14.58
CA LYS A 986 -27.63 -23.80 -13.49
C LYS A 986 -26.65 -22.63 -13.30
N PRO A 987 -27.08 -21.36 -13.48
CA PRO A 987 -26.20 -20.19 -13.34
C PRO A 987 -25.44 -20.18 -12.02
N LEU A 988 -24.15 -19.79 -12.07
CA LEU A 988 -23.23 -19.75 -10.93
C LEU A 988 -23.02 -21.08 -10.16
N VAL A 989 -23.47 -22.22 -10.71
CA VAL A 989 -23.38 -23.55 -10.06
C VAL A 989 -22.71 -24.58 -10.97
N GLY A 990 -23.15 -24.71 -12.24
CA GLY A 990 -22.51 -25.61 -13.21
C GLY A 990 -23.48 -26.32 -14.16
N ILE A 991 -22.99 -27.39 -14.82
CA ILE A 991 -23.76 -28.20 -15.78
C ILE A 991 -24.91 -28.90 -15.04
N THR A 992 -26.13 -28.86 -15.56
CA THR A 992 -27.28 -29.64 -15.07
C THR A 992 -27.55 -30.90 -15.90
N SER A 993 -27.19 -30.91 -17.19
CA SER A 993 -27.21 -32.11 -18.02
C SER A 993 -26.20 -32.05 -19.18
N SER A 994 -25.73 -33.22 -19.63
CA SER A 994 -25.11 -33.45 -20.94
C SER A 994 -25.94 -34.46 -21.72
N THR A 995 -26.28 -34.18 -22.97
CA THR A 995 -26.96 -35.10 -23.89
C THR A 995 -26.01 -35.41 -25.05
N GLU A 996 -25.55 -36.65 -25.12
CA GLU A 996 -24.54 -37.11 -26.08
C GLU A 996 -25.13 -37.36 -27.49
N PRO A 997 -24.32 -37.65 -28.52
CA PRO A 997 -24.80 -37.89 -29.89
C PRO A 997 -25.73 -39.11 -30.03
N ASN A 998 -25.68 -40.04 -29.07
CA ASN A 998 -26.57 -41.20 -28.97
C ASN A 998 -27.90 -40.90 -28.21
N GLU A 999 -28.19 -39.63 -27.95
CA GLU A 999 -29.36 -39.13 -27.18
C GLU A 999 -29.40 -39.54 -25.70
N GLN A 1000 -28.39 -40.24 -25.18
CA GLN A 1000 -28.27 -40.53 -23.75
C GLN A 1000 -27.99 -39.24 -22.98
N THR A 1001 -28.80 -38.97 -21.95
CA THR A 1001 -28.68 -37.77 -21.11
C THR A 1001 -28.20 -38.11 -19.71
N THR A 1002 -27.02 -37.58 -19.36
CA THR A 1002 -26.45 -37.58 -18.01
C THR A 1002 -26.87 -36.30 -17.28
N TYR A 1003 -27.31 -36.43 -16.04
CA TYR A 1003 -27.77 -35.35 -15.18
C TYR A 1003 -26.84 -35.15 -13.99
N TYR A 1004 -26.78 -33.92 -13.51
CA TYR A 1004 -25.91 -33.49 -12.41
C TYR A 1004 -26.77 -32.79 -11.35
N GLU A 1005 -26.66 -33.23 -10.10
CA GLU A 1005 -27.40 -32.70 -8.95
C GLU A 1005 -26.42 -32.03 -7.99
N TYR A 1006 -26.84 -30.92 -7.36
CA TYR A 1006 -26.01 -30.12 -6.46
C TYR A 1006 -26.65 -30.01 -5.09
N ASP A 1007 -25.83 -29.75 -4.06
CA ASP A 1007 -26.31 -29.42 -2.72
C ASP A 1007 -26.63 -27.92 -2.55
N GLY A 1008 -27.17 -27.54 -1.38
CA GLY A 1008 -27.54 -26.16 -1.03
C GLY A 1008 -26.36 -25.18 -0.89
N LEU A 1009 -25.11 -25.62 -1.08
CA LEU A 1009 -23.92 -24.76 -1.20
C LEU A 1009 -23.40 -24.67 -2.65
N GLY A 1010 -24.11 -25.29 -3.60
CA GLY A 1010 -23.77 -25.30 -5.02
C GLY A 1010 -22.65 -26.27 -5.38
N ARG A 1011 -22.41 -27.33 -4.60
CA ARG A 1011 -21.38 -28.35 -4.87
C ARG A 1011 -21.99 -29.61 -5.48
N LEU A 1012 -21.26 -30.30 -6.35
CA LEU A 1012 -21.76 -31.46 -7.09
C LEU A 1012 -22.03 -32.63 -6.12
N LYS A 1013 -23.30 -33.00 -5.98
CA LYS A 1013 -23.77 -34.02 -5.05
C LYS A 1013 -23.87 -35.39 -5.73
N GLU A 1014 -24.49 -35.47 -6.91
CA GLU A 1014 -24.71 -36.73 -7.63
C GLU A 1014 -24.60 -36.55 -9.16
N ILE A 1015 -24.13 -37.58 -9.86
CA ILE A 1015 -24.24 -37.74 -11.32
C ILE A 1015 -25.10 -38.97 -11.59
N TYR A 1016 -26.10 -38.85 -12.47
CA TYR A 1016 -27.05 -39.95 -12.73
C TYR A 1016 -27.61 -39.94 -14.15
N ILE A 1017 -28.16 -41.07 -14.59
CA ILE A 1017 -28.97 -41.20 -15.81
C ILE A 1017 -30.41 -41.57 -15.47
N LYS A 1018 -31.35 -41.30 -16.39
CA LYS A 1018 -32.75 -41.70 -16.27
C LYS A 1018 -33.07 -42.80 -17.28
N ASN A 1019 -33.38 -44.00 -16.79
CA ASN A 1019 -33.85 -45.12 -17.60
C ASN A 1019 -35.37 -45.23 -17.42
N GLY A 1020 -36.13 -44.54 -18.28
CA GLY A 1020 -37.55 -44.29 -18.05
C GLY A 1020 -37.75 -43.45 -16.79
N ASN A 1021 -38.57 -43.95 -15.85
CA ASN A 1021 -38.83 -43.28 -14.57
C ASN A 1021 -37.79 -43.59 -13.47
N LEU A 1022 -36.78 -44.45 -13.74
CA LEU A 1022 -35.79 -44.85 -12.75
C LEU A 1022 -34.53 -43.97 -12.80
N LYS A 1023 -34.20 -43.33 -11.67
CA LYS A 1023 -32.92 -42.63 -11.44
C LYS A 1023 -31.84 -43.67 -11.13
N GLN A 1024 -30.84 -43.77 -12.00
CA GLN A 1024 -29.66 -44.60 -11.79
C GLN A 1024 -28.45 -43.71 -11.53
N VAL A 1025 -28.04 -43.63 -10.26
CA VAL A 1025 -26.84 -42.89 -9.83
C VAL A 1025 -25.59 -43.59 -10.34
N ILE A 1026 -24.68 -42.83 -10.92
CA ILE A 1026 -23.37 -43.27 -11.43
C ILE A 1026 -22.28 -42.87 -10.42
N ASN A 1027 -22.32 -41.64 -9.93
CA ASN A 1027 -21.43 -41.12 -8.89
C ASN A 1027 -22.23 -40.37 -7.83
N SER A 1028 -21.78 -40.49 -6.57
CA SER A 1028 -22.23 -39.67 -5.44
C SER A 1028 -21.00 -39.09 -4.76
N TYR A 1029 -21.11 -37.88 -4.21
CA TYR A 1029 -20.02 -37.14 -3.59
C TYR A 1029 -20.41 -36.66 -2.19
N GLU A 1030 -19.52 -36.88 -1.23
CA GLU A 1030 -19.63 -36.37 0.15
C GLU A 1030 -18.42 -35.48 0.46
N TYR A 1031 -18.69 -34.23 0.82
CA TYR A 1031 -17.68 -33.22 1.07
C TYR A 1031 -17.26 -33.19 2.54
N ASN A 1032 -16.15 -33.87 2.84
CA ASN A 1032 -15.51 -33.87 4.15
C ASN A 1032 -14.22 -33.02 4.08
N PHE A 1033 -14.28 -31.76 4.53
CA PHE A 1033 -13.09 -30.89 4.60
C PHE A 1033 -12.11 -31.36 5.70
N LYS A 1034 -10.88 -30.86 5.65
CA LYS A 1034 -9.84 -31.13 6.64
C LYS A 1034 -9.19 -29.83 7.07
#